data_AF-A0A841HG38-F1
#
_entry.id   AF-A0A841HG38-F1
#
_cell.length_a   1.000
_cell.length_b   1.000
_cell.length_c   1.000
_cell.angle_alpha   90.00
_cell.angle_beta   90.00
_cell.angle_gamma   90.00
#
_symmetry.space_group_name_H-M   'P 1'
#
loop_
_entity.id
_entity.type
_entity.pdbx_description
1 polymer ?
#
loop_
_entity_poly.entity_id
_entity_poly.type
_entity_poly.pdbx_seq_one_letter_code
_entity_poly.pdbx_strand_id
1 'polypeptide(L)'
;MRIIRSMMAAALCILAIEAPAAVLLETTSLVATTEEAQASLPAPLSFTVTQAGRYTITLRDLQTPENLSRLEAAVTRNLVRVAAVEVQAVTGGTPQPASVSFTAEAGEYQVHVVGTPATGEAGGAFGVVVAPTDGGAALLDAADVIAVESQPAADQAVLRQALSLPVAGRYSVALTDLSFAPTQTTLQALVLREVPTGVEPIVVDAGGFDAPVSGDYELIILAKATGGDLAGLYNVRVTGPQAQAIFQSVQPVGRTRAPSALTFPAVGQYTLSATDLRFPSALASFGAVIVQSGAAIGRVTDDLPKTVTAAAGTAQLFSIGVASAIDEVGAFAVAVKQGSTVIASSLRTVDNSDDPAKPSIYRFDAASVAAGVHSLNLEDLRFPAPLPLLKAAVIQNATVIHEQNAAGVANVTLAAGDGQVLVATRAPAASGNGLFSVRLLPPTGQAVVQGTQGVGGLFQSLPLTVATTGVYDIALTDLEFPSELQSAALAVTQGSTVIGQVLGDGVIPRQQLTAGTYALYFLGQPALGAGFGLYGLRVADAAPTPTVTLTATPTSVTSGQTTSLQWTATNATACTASGGWSGAKATNGTQTSDALTAAATFTITCTGAGGSATASASVSVTQPGSGGGGGGDGGGGAFGALFCVLLGIAVATRRAVRQQRA
;
A
#
# COMPACT_ATOMS: atom_id res chain seq x y z
N MET A 1 41.63 -34.37 62.77
CA MET A 1 40.30 -34.81 62.29
C MET A 1 39.53 -33.50 62.00
N ARG A 2 39.64 -32.81 60.85
CA ARG A 2 39.18 -33.12 59.47
C ARG A 2 37.70 -33.56 59.51
N ILE A 3 36.69 -32.83 58.99
CA ILE A 3 36.38 -32.40 57.60
C ILE A 3 35.19 -31.39 57.68
N ILE A 4 35.28 -30.13 57.21
CA ILE A 4 34.95 -29.52 55.88
C ILE A 4 33.53 -29.83 55.31
N ARG A 5 32.67 -28.80 55.19
CA ARG A 5 31.60 -28.61 54.17
C ARG A 5 31.36 -27.10 54.01
N SER A 6 32.14 -26.38 53.20
CA SER A 6 31.97 -26.08 51.77
C SER A 6 30.71 -25.28 51.42
N MET A 7 30.90 -23.95 51.31
CA MET A 7 30.00 -23.02 50.63
C MET A 7 29.93 -23.38 49.15
N MET A 8 28.73 -23.45 48.59
CA MET A 8 28.50 -23.59 47.15
C MET A 8 27.80 -22.33 46.67
N ALA A 9 28.57 -21.44 46.04
CA ALA A 9 28.01 -20.33 45.28
C ALA A 9 27.40 -20.91 44.00
N ALA A 10 26.07 -20.98 43.95
CA ALA A 10 25.35 -21.29 42.73
C ALA A 10 25.47 -20.10 41.78
N ALA A 11 26.37 -20.20 40.80
CA ALA A 11 26.39 -19.31 39.65
C ALA A 11 25.09 -19.53 38.87
N LEU A 12 24.12 -18.65 39.07
CA LEU A 12 22.90 -18.60 38.30
C LEU A 12 23.27 -18.16 36.87
N CYS A 13 23.41 -19.15 35.99
CA CYS A 13 23.58 -18.92 34.55
C CYS A 13 22.24 -18.39 34.03
N ILE A 14 22.04 -17.08 34.08
CA ILE A 14 20.95 -16.42 33.36
C ILE A 14 21.32 -16.54 31.89
N LEU A 15 20.81 -17.59 31.24
CA LEU A 15 20.58 -17.55 29.80
C LEU A 15 19.69 -16.34 29.58
N ALA A 16 20.28 -15.24 29.08
CA ALA A 16 19.52 -14.13 28.54
C ALA A 16 18.75 -14.71 27.35
N ILE A 17 17.52 -15.15 27.60
CA ILE A 17 16.53 -15.38 26.57
C ILE A 17 16.30 -13.99 26.00
N GLU A 18 16.91 -13.70 24.84
CA GLU A 18 16.62 -12.49 24.09
C GLU A 18 15.10 -12.42 23.92
N ALA A 19 14.48 -11.37 24.45
CA ALA A 19 13.08 -11.12 24.21
C ALA A 19 12.89 -11.01 22.69
N PRO A 20 11.89 -11.69 22.10
CA PRO A 20 11.64 -11.58 20.68
C PRO A 20 11.42 -10.10 20.33
N ALA A 21 12.04 -9.65 19.23
CA ALA A 21 11.87 -8.30 18.70
C ALA A 21 10.37 -7.95 18.61
N ALA A 22 9.97 -6.76 19.07
CA ALA A 22 8.57 -6.38 18.99
C ALA A 22 8.16 -6.24 17.52
N VAL A 23 7.05 -6.86 17.15
CA VAL A 23 6.51 -6.84 15.78
C VAL A 23 5.42 -5.79 15.71
N LEU A 24 5.59 -4.80 14.84
CA LEU A 24 4.62 -3.72 14.62
C LEU A 24 3.60 -4.10 13.55
N LEU A 25 4.04 -4.84 12.54
CA LEU A 25 3.22 -5.31 11.45
C LEU A 25 3.74 -6.67 11.00
N GLU A 26 2.83 -7.63 10.86
CA GLU A 26 3.08 -8.89 10.17
C GLU A 26 1.78 -9.30 9.50
N THR A 27 1.73 -9.18 8.18
CA THR A 27 0.51 -9.44 7.41
C THR A 27 0.84 -10.06 6.08
N THR A 28 -0.03 -10.93 5.61
CA THR A 28 -0.08 -11.41 4.23
C THR A 28 -1.22 -10.69 3.51
N SER A 29 -1.03 -10.41 2.22
CA SER A 29 -2.06 -9.75 1.40
C SER A 29 -1.95 -10.21 -0.05
N LEU A 30 -3.06 -10.09 -0.77
CA LEU A 30 -3.19 -10.44 -2.17
C LEU A 30 -3.12 -9.19 -3.04
N VAL A 31 -2.48 -9.33 -4.20
CA VAL A 31 -2.57 -8.38 -5.31
C VAL A 31 -3.16 -9.09 -6.51
N ALA A 32 -4.04 -8.42 -7.24
CA ALA A 32 -4.72 -8.96 -8.43
C ALA A 32 -4.45 -8.06 -9.64
N THR A 33 -4.42 -8.64 -10.83
CA THR A 33 -4.44 -7.87 -12.08
C THR A 33 -5.76 -7.11 -12.19
N THR A 34 -5.84 -6.07 -13.03
CA THR A 34 -7.10 -5.32 -13.22
C THR A 34 -8.29 -6.20 -13.62
N GLU A 35 -8.06 -7.18 -14.49
CA GLU A 35 -9.11 -8.09 -14.95
C GLU A 35 -9.69 -8.90 -13.78
N GLU A 36 -8.83 -9.34 -12.86
CA GLU A 36 -9.20 -10.14 -11.70
C GLU A 36 -9.57 -9.29 -10.47
N ALA A 37 -9.18 -8.02 -10.41
CA ALA A 37 -9.51 -7.08 -9.33
C ALA A 37 -11.01 -6.73 -9.30
N GLN A 38 -11.75 -7.07 -10.37
CA GLN A 38 -13.22 -7.02 -10.39
C GLN A 38 -13.86 -8.16 -9.58
N ALA A 39 -13.08 -9.19 -9.23
CA ALA A 39 -13.53 -10.24 -8.35
C ALA A 39 -13.43 -9.80 -6.87
N SER A 40 -14.53 -9.93 -6.15
CA SER A 40 -14.54 -9.88 -4.69
C SER A 40 -13.97 -11.19 -4.17
N LEU A 41 -12.75 -11.14 -3.62
CA LEU A 41 -12.05 -12.28 -3.05
C LEU A 41 -12.39 -12.45 -1.56
N PRO A 42 -12.42 -13.70 -1.05
CA PRO A 42 -12.63 -13.97 0.37
C PRO A 42 -11.47 -13.47 1.23
N ALA A 43 -11.78 -13.08 2.46
CA ALA A 43 -10.75 -12.79 3.46
C ALA A 43 -9.95 -14.07 3.83
N PRO A 44 -8.69 -13.95 4.30
CA PRO A 44 -7.92 -15.11 4.72
C PRO A 44 -8.61 -15.90 5.85
N LEU A 45 -8.71 -17.21 5.69
CA LEU A 45 -9.34 -18.11 6.66
C LEU A 45 -8.29 -18.56 7.68
N SER A 46 -8.53 -18.35 8.98
CA SER A 46 -7.55 -18.68 10.03
C SER A 46 -7.86 -20.01 10.72
N PHE A 47 -6.83 -20.77 11.08
CA PHE A 47 -6.94 -21.99 11.89
C PHE A 47 -5.72 -22.18 12.80
N THR A 48 -5.87 -22.98 13.86
CA THR A 48 -4.80 -23.24 14.83
C THR A 48 -4.42 -24.71 14.86
N VAL A 49 -3.12 -24.98 14.72
CA VAL A 49 -2.53 -26.30 14.94
C VAL A 49 -2.08 -26.38 16.39
N THR A 50 -2.56 -27.38 17.14
CA THR A 50 -2.21 -27.59 18.55
C THR A 50 -1.11 -28.62 18.75
N GLN A 51 -0.93 -29.53 17.80
CA GLN A 51 0.07 -30.59 17.84
C GLN A 51 0.86 -30.61 16.53
N ALA A 52 2.19 -30.67 16.62
CA ALA A 52 3.01 -30.82 15.43
C ALA A 52 2.72 -32.17 14.74
N GLY A 53 2.59 -32.16 13.42
CA GLY A 53 2.18 -33.35 12.67
C GLY A 53 2.01 -33.10 11.17
N ARG A 54 1.47 -34.10 10.47
CA ARG A 54 1.14 -34.02 9.06
C ARG A 54 -0.34 -33.71 8.88
N TYR A 55 -0.62 -32.72 8.04
CA TYR A 55 -1.97 -32.24 7.74
C TYR A 55 -2.20 -32.25 6.24
N THR A 56 -3.46 -32.27 5.84
CA THR A 56 -3.88 -32.22 4.44
C THR A 56 -4.85 -31.06 4.28
N ILE A 57 -4.58 -30.19 3.30
CA ILE A 57 -5.55 -29.23 2.80
C ILE A 57 -6.27 -29.86 1.61
N THR A 58 -7.59 -29.77 1.59
CA THR A 58 -8.46 -30.19 0.50
C THR A 58 -9.25 -28.99 0.01
N LEU A 59 -9.12 -28.69 -1.28
CA LEU A 59 -9.83 -27.61 -1.96
C LEU A 59 -10.84 -28.19 -2.93
N ARG A 60 -12.04 -27.61 -2.97
CA ARG A 60 -13.17 -28.08 -3.77
C ARG A 60 -13.85 -26.91 -4.45
N ASP A 61 -14.08 -27.03 -5.75
CA ASP A 61 -15.09 -26.22 -6.44
C ASP A 61 -16.47 -26.81 -6.09
N LEU A 62 -17.36 -25.97 -5.56
CA LEU A 62 -18.71 -26.39 -5.20
C LEU A 62 -19.69 -26.29 -6.39
N GLN A 63 -19.26 -25.70 -7.50
CA GLN A 63 -20.00 -25.64 -8.77
C GLN A 63 -21.34 -24.90 -8.65
N THR A 64 -21.41 -23.91 -7.75
CA THR A 64 -22.62 -23.10 -7.53
C THR A 64 -22.25 -21.63 -7.38
N PRO A 65 -22.88 -20.68 -8.11
CA PRO A 65 -23.87 -20.89 -9.17
C PRO A 65 -23.30 -21.58 -10.42
N GLU A 66 -22.00 -21.44 -10.69
CA GLU A 66 -21.30 -22.09 -11.80
C GLU A 66 -19.87 -22.52 -11.38
N ASN A 67 -19.16 -23.22 -12.28
CA ASN A 67 -17.78 -23.66 -12.06
C ASN A 67 -16.79 -22.49 -12.07
N LEU A 68 -15.74 -22.62 -11.27
CA LEU A 68 -14.57 -21.76 -11.34
C LEU A 68 -13.61 -22.28 -12.44
N SER A 69 -13.19 -21.40 -13.34
CA SER A 69 -12.19 -21.74 -14.37
C SER A 69 -10.80 -21.96 -13.79
N ARG A 70 -10.56 -21.40 -12.60
CA ARG A 70 -9.36 -21.58 -11.80
C ARG A 70 -9.70 -21.43 -10.34
N LEU A 71 -9.16 -22.33 -9.50
CA LEU A 71 -9.35 -22.30 -8.05
C LEU A 71 -8.10 -22.81 -7.36
N GLU A 72 -7.49 -21.98 -6.54
CA GLU A 72 -6.24 -22.26 -5.85
C GLU A 72 -6.29 -21.81 -4.39
N ALA A 73 -5.56 -22.50 -3.52
CA ALA A 73 -5.38 -22.09 -2.15
C ALA A 73 -3.94 -22.27 -1.66
N ALA A 74 -3.47 -21.35 -0.84
CA ALA A 74 -2.20 -21.44 -0.14
C ALA A 74 -2.38 -21.40 1.38
N VAL A 75 -1.61 -22.22 2.08
CA VAL A 75 -1.50 -22.20 3.53
C VAL A 75 -0.24 -21.44 3.91
N THR A 76 -0.35 -20.47 4.80
CA THR A 76 0.77 -19.63 5.25
C THR A 76 0.91 -19.65 6.78
N ARG A 77 2.14 -19.47 7.26
CA ARG A 77 2.48 -19.20 8.66
C ARG A 77 3.74 -18.36 8.71
N ASN A 78 3.75 -17.32 9.55
CA ASN A 78 4.90 -16.43 9.77
C ASN A 78 5.53 -15.92 8.45
N LEU A 79 4.69 -15.49 7.51
CA LEU A 79 5.09 -15.06 6.16
C LEU A 79 5.87 -16.13 5.36
N VAL A 80 5.55 -17.40 5.56
CA VAL A 80 6.06 -18.51 4.76
C VAL A 80 4.88 -19.33 4.23
N ARG A 81 4.88 -19.61 2.93
CA ARG A 81 3.95 -20.56 2.31
C ARG A 81 4.38 -21.99 2.67
N VAL A 82 3.53 -22.71 3.38
CA VAL A 82 3.78 -24.11 3.80
C VAL A 82 3.11 -25.14 2.90
N ALA A 83 2.06 -24.74 2.18
CA ALA A 83 1.37 -25.57 1.20
C ALA A 83 0.69 -24.71 0.14
N ALA A 84 0.53 -25.26 -1.06
CA ALA A 84 -0.36 -24.75 -2.10
C ALA A 84 -1.09 -25.91 -2.74
N VAL A 85 -2.35 -25.68 -3.15
CA VAL A 85 -3.19 -26.66 -3.81
C VAL A 85 -4.00 -25.97 -4.90
N GLU A 86 -4.09 -26.60 -6.06
CA GLU A 86 -4.85 -26.11 -7.22
C GLU A 86 -5.86 -27.16 -7.64
N VAL A 87 -7.11 -26.74 -7.84
CA VAL A 87 -8.14 -27.54 -8.49
C VAL A 87 -8.00 -27.37 -10.00
N GLN A 88 -7.64 -28.46 -10.68
CA GLN A 88 -7.51 -28.47 -12.13
C GLN A 88 -8.89 -28.39 -12.79
N ALA A 89 -9.06 -27.43 -13.70
CA ALA A 89 -10.28 -27.32 -14.49
C ALA A 89 -10.43 -28.53 -15.43
N VAL A 90 -11.64 -29.08 -15.51
CA VAL A 90 -11.95 -30.20 -16.42
C VAL A 90 -12.93 -29.72 -17.49
N THR A 91 -12.51 -29.70 -18.75
CA THR A 91 -13.38 -29.33 -19.87
C THR A 91 -14.55 -30.32 -20.00
N GLY A 92 -15.77 -29.88 -19.69
CA GLY A 92 -16.99 -30.68 -19.82
C GLY A 92 -17.21 -31.74 -18.73
N GLY A 93 -16.59 -31.60 -17.56
CA GLY A 93 -16.77 -32.51 -16.41
C GLY A 93 -16.78 -31.78 -15.05
N THR A 94 -17.06 -32.51 -13.97
CA THR A 94 -17.00 -31.99 -12.59
C THR A 94 -15.54 -31.89 -12.12
N PRO A 95 -15.05 -30.70 -11.72
CA PRO A 95 -13.72 -30.55 -11.13
C PRO A 95 -13.58 -31.48 -9.92
N GLN A 96 -12.47 -32.20 -9.84
CA GLN A 96 -12.21 -33.09 -8.72
C GLN A 96 -11.61 -32.30 -7.54
N PRO A 97 -11.95 -32.65 -6.29
CA PRO A 97 -11.25 -32.13 -5.12
C PRO A 97 -9.74 -32.32 -5.26
N ALA A 98 -8.99 -31.24 -5.08
CA ALA A 98 -7.54 -31.30 -5.02
C ALA A 98 -7.08 -31.36 -3.57
N SER A 99 -6.00 -32.08 -3.28
CA SER A 99 -5.46 -32.17 -1.92
C SER A 99 -3.95 -32.25 -1.89
N VAL A 100 -3.34 -31.54 -0.95
CA VAL A 100 -1.89 -31.54 -0.73
C VAL A 100 -1.62 -31.70 0.76
N SER A 101 -0.62 -32.50 1.11
CA SER A 101 -0.21 -32.71 2.49
C SER A 101 1.03 -31.90 2.84
N PHE A 102 1.06 -31.35 4.04
CA PHE A 102 2.15 -30.53 4.57
C PHE A 102 2.43 -30.87 6.04
N THR A 103 3.63 -30.54 6.50
CA THR A 103 3.99 -30.64 7.92
C THR A 103 3.72 -29.32 8.62
N ALA A 104 3.06 -29.38 9.77
CA ALA A 104 2.77 -28.21 10.58
C ALA A 104 3.31 -28.37 12.00
N GLU A 105 3.70 -27.24 12.59
CA GLU A 105 4.03 -27.12 14.01
C GLU A 105 2.85 -26.52 14.75
N ALA A 106 2.89 -26.52 16.09
CA ALA A 106 1.89 -25.80 16.86
C ALA A 106 1.95 -24.29 16.55
N GLY A 107 0.80 -23.68 16.29
CA GLY A 107 0.70 -22.26 15.96
C GLY A 107 -0.53 -21.91 15.12
N GLU A 108 -0.64 -20.63 14.81
CA GLU A 108 -1.69 -20.08 13.94
C GLU A 108 -1.27 -20.11 12.48
N TYR A 109 -2.21 -20.41 11.61
CA TYR A 109 -2.05 -20.52 10.16
C TYR A 109 -3.20 -19.81 9.46
N GLN A 110 -2.94 -19.38 8.23
CA GLN A 110 -3.96 -18.79 7.35
C GLN A 110 -4.07 -19.55 6.05
N VAL A 111 -5.27 -19.60 5.48
CA VAL A 111 -5.55 -20.07 4.13
C VAL A 111 -5.98 -18.90 3.27
N HIS A 112 -5.25 -18.67 2.19
CA HIS A 112 -5.58 -17.70 1.15
C HIS A 112 -6.18 -18.45 -0.03
N VAL A 113 -7.37 -18.06 -0.46
CA VAL A 113 -8.04 -18.68 -1.60
C VAL A 113 -8.17 -17.65 -2.71
N VAL A 114 -7.78 -18.04 -3.92
CA VAL A 114 -7.93 -17.24 -5.13
C VAL A 114 -8.61 -18.09 -6.21
N GLY A 115 -9.28 -17.43 -7.14
CA GLY A 115 -9.91 -18.13 -8.24
C GLY A 115 -10.54 -17.17 -9.22
N THR A 116 -10.80 -17.69 -10.41
CA THR A 116 -11.33 -16.93 -11.54
C THR A 116 -12.64 -17.59 -11.96
N PRO A 117 -13.78 -16.87 -11.86
CA PRO A 117 -15.05 -17.35 -12.40
C PRO A 117 -14.94 -17.65 -13.89
N ALA A 118 -15.74 -18.59 -14.39
CA ALA A 118 -15.75 -18.87 -15.82
C ALA A 118 -16.17 -17.63 -16.64
N THR A 119 -15.71 -17.54 -17.89
CA THR A 119 -15.94 -16.38 -18.75
C THR A 119 -17.43 -16.09 -18.94
N GLY A 120 -17.86 -14.89 -18.54
CA GLY A 120 -19.26 -14.45 -18.62
C GLY A 120 -20.09 -14.74 -17.36
N GLU A 121 -19.51 -15.37 -16.33
CA GLU A 121 -20.21 -15.74 -15.11
C GLU A 121 -20.07 -14.70 -13.99
N ALA A 122 -21.07 -14.68 -13.10
CA ALA A 122 -21.14 -13.75 -11.98
C ALA A 122 -20.33 -14.18 -10.74
N GLY A 123 -19.82 -15.43 -10.71
CA GLY A 123 -19.05 -15.96 -9.58
C GLY A 123 -19.11 -17.48 -9.46
N GLY A 124 -18.46 -18.02 -8.42
CA GLY A 124 -18.45 -19.44 -8.07
C GLY A 124 -18.09 -19.68 -6.60
N ALA A 125 -18.63 -20.73 -6.00
CA ALA A 125 -18.39 -21.10 -4.61
C ALA A 125 -17.32 -22.18 -4.47
N PHE A 126 -16.59 -22.15 -3.36
CA PHE A 126 -15.56 -23.13 -3.04
C PHE A 126 -15.69 -23.64 -1.60
N GLY A 127 -15.08 -24.80 -1.35
CA GLY A 127 -14.93 -25.38 -0.01
C GLY A 127 -13.47 -25.68 0.30
N VAL A 128 -13.05 -25.37 1.52
CA VAL A 128 -11.71 -25.66 2.06
C VAL A 128 -11.85 -26.50 3.32
N VAL A 129 -11.09 -27.60 3.37
CA VAL A 129 -10.93 -28.41 4.57
C VAL A 129 -9.46 -28.57 4.90
N VAL A 130 -9.08 -28.38 6.16
CA VAL A 130 -7.75 -28.72 6.68
C VAL A 130 -7.91 -29.73 7.81
N ALA A 131 -7.32 -30.93 7.68
CA ALA A 131 -7.44 -32.00 8.65
C ALA A 131 -6.12 -32.78 8.85
N PRO A 132 -5.90 -33.45 10.00
CA PRO A 132 -4.78 -34.35 10.19
C PRO A 132 -4.76 -35.48 9.15
N THR A 133 -3.60 -35.81 8.58
CA THR A 133 -3.47 -36.84 7.54
C THR A 133 -3.78 -38.25 8.07
N ASP A 134 -3.51 -38.50 9.36
CA ASP A 134 -3.72 -39.80 10.01
C ASP A 134 -5.19 -40.06 10.41
N GLY A 135 -6.09 -39.14 10.06
CA GLY A 135 -7.49 -39.17 10.46
C GLY A 135 -7.72 -38.43 11.79
N GLY A 136 -8.71 -37.55 11.80
CA GLY A 136 -9.04 -36.69 12.94
C GLY A 136 -10.09 -35.64 12.57
N ALA A 137 -10.53 -34.84 13.55
CA ALA A 137 -11.42 -33.72 13.27
C ALA A 137 -10.71 -32.66 12.42
N ALA A 138 -11.45 -32.03 11.50
CA ALA A 138 -10.93 -30.93 10.71
C ALA A 138 -10.61 -29.72 11.64
N LEU A 139 -9.47 -29.08 11.38
CA LEU A 139 -9.08 -27.82 12.02
C LEU A 139 -9.75 -26.63 11.33
N LEU A 140 -10.09 -26.78 10.05
CA LEU A 140 -10.83 -25.81 9.24
C LEU A 140 -11.78 -26.61 8.33
N ASP A 141 -13.05 -26.22 8.31
CA ASP A 141 -14.06 -26.69 7.37
C ASP A 141 -14.96 -25.50 7.03
N ALA A 142 -14.70 -24.88 5.89
CA ALA A 142 -15.30 -23.61 5.50
C ALA A 142 -15.66 -23.61 4.02
N ALA A 143 -16.65 -22.80 3.66
CA ALA A 143 -17.03 -22.52 2.29
C ALA A 143 -17.30 -21.02 2.13
N ASP A 144 -16.97 -20.48 0.96
CA ASP A 144 -17.19 -19.07 0.61
C ASP A 144 -17.37 -18.92 -0.91
N VAL A 145 -17.57 -17.69 -1.36
CA VAL A 145 -17.84 -17.35 -2.77
C VAL A 145 -16.78 -16.41 -3.30
N ILE A 146 -16.37 -16.65 -4.54
CA ILE A 146 -15.63 -15.69 -5.38
C ILE A 146 -16.65 -15.10 -6.35
N ALA A 147 -16.96 -13.81 -6.21
CA ALA A 147 -17.96 -13.15 -7.04
C ALA A 147 -17.29 -12.15 -7.97
N VAL A 148 -17.64 -12.17 -9.27
CA VAL A 148 -17.34 -11.03 -10.15
C VAL A 148 -18.35 -9.96 -9.82
N GLU A 149 -17.91 -8.85 -9.24
CA GLU A 149 -18.74 -7.66 -9.28
C GLU A 149 -18.75 -7.17 -10.73
N SER A 150 -19.76 -7.60 -11.48
CA SER A 150 -20.01 -7.06 -12.83
C SER A 150 -20.34 -5.56 -12.70
N GLN A 151 -19.30 -4.73 -12.71
CA GLN A 151 -19.49 -3.31 -12.95
C GLN A 151 -20.15 -3.20 -14.32
N PRO A 152 -21.26 -2.45 -14.46
CA PRO A 152 -21.82 -2.21 -15.76
C PRO A 152 -20.74 -1.62 -16.67
N ALA A 153 -20.77 -1.95 -17.95
CA ALA A 153 -19.87 -1.35 -18.93
C ALA A 153 -19.85 0.19 -18.77
N ALA A 154 -18.77 0.86 -19.18
CA ALA A 154 -18.60 2.30 -18.97
C ALA A 154 -19.71 3.19 -19.60
N ASP A 155 -20.58 2.61 -20.42
CA ASP A 155 -21.75 3.23 -21.04
C ASP A 155 -23.09 2.81 -20.40
N GLN A 156 -23.09 1.97 -19.37
CA GLN A 156 -24.27 1.40 -18.73
C GLN A 156 -24.41 1.80 -17.26
N ALA A 157 -25.63 1.71 -16.73
CA ALA A 157 -25.91 1.84 -15.31
C ALA A 157 -27.05 0.90 -14.92
N VAL A 158 -26.97 0.35 -13.72
CA VAL A 158 -28.02 -0.49 -13.14
C VAL A 158 -28.50 0.15 -11.83
N LEU A 159 -29.80 0.45 -11.74
CA LEU A 159 -30.44 0.81 -10.48
C LEU A 159 -31.15 -0.43 -9.94
N ARG A 160 -30.89 -0.76 -8.67
CA ARG A 160 -31.71 -1.70 -7.89
C ARG A 160 -32.32 -0.95 -6.72
N GLN A 161 -33.64 -0.93 -6.65
CA GLN A 161 -34.38 -0.17 -5.64
C GLN A 161 -35.43 -1.05 -4.98
N ALA A 162 -35.31 -1.28 -3.68
CA ALA A 162 -36.38 -1.84 -2.88
C ALA A 162 -37.57 -0.87 -2.83
N LEU A 163 -38.77 -1.37 -3.12
CA LEU A 163 -40.03 -0.65 -3.12
C LEU A 163 -40.97 -1.33 -2.14
N SER A 164 -41.43 -0.61 -1.12
CA SER A 164 -42.51 -1.08 -0.24
C SER A 164 -43.84 -0.55 -0.76
N LEU A 165 -44.68 -1.44 -1.29
CA LEU A 165 -45.95 -1.09 -1.94
C LEU A 165 -47.09 -1.25 -0.93
N PRO A 166 -47.77 -0.15 -0.54
CA PRO A 166 -48.75 -0.19 0.56
C PRO A 166 -50.08 -0.87 0.19
N VAL A 167 -50.42 -0.97 -1.09
CA VAL A 167 -51.68 -1.53 -1.57
C VAL A 167 -51.46 -2.33 -2.85
N ALA A 168 -52.30 -3.34 -3.08
CA ALA A 168 -52.39 -3.98 -4.40
C ALA A 168 -53.00 -3.00 -5.42
N GLY A 169 -52.58 -3.11 -6.69
CA GLY A 169 -53.13 -2.31 -7.78
C GLY A 169 -52.09 -1.88 -8.81
N ARG A 170 -52.50 -1.01 -9.74
CA ARG A 170 -51.64 -0.53 -10.82
C ARG A 170 -50.71 0.59 -10.38
N TYR A 171 -49.42 0.39 -10.57
CA TYR A 171 -48.38 1.40 -10.38
C TYR A 171 -47.87 1.88 -11.73
N SER A 172 -47.64 3.19 -11.88
CA SER A 172 -46.96 3.74 -13.05
C SER A 172 -45.48 3.96 -12.77
N VAL A 173 -44.64 3.61 -13.73
CA VAL A 173 -43.19 3.79 -13.75
C VAL A 173 -42.85 4.72 -14.92
N ALA A 174 -42.63 5.99 -14.60
CA ALA A 174 -42.19 6.97 -15.59
C ALA A 174 -40.66 7.03 -15.61
N LEU A 175 -40.09 6.69 -16.76
CA LEU A 175 -38.66 6.85 -17.05
C LEU A 175 -38.50 8.04 -18.00
N THR A 176 -37.75 9.04 -17.60
CA THR A 176 -37.58 10.29 -18.37
C THR A 176 -36.10 10.57 -18.58
N ASP A 177 -35.64 10.51 -19.83
CA ASP A 177 -34.32 11.02 -20.20
C ASP A 177 -34.30 12.55 -20.02
N LEU A 178 -33.36 13.06 -19.24
CA LEU A 178 -33.21 14.49 -18.98
C LEU A 178 -32.39 15.21 -20.07
N SER A 179 -31.91 14.48 -21.08
CA SER A 179 -31.12 14.96 -22.22
C SER A 179 -29.88 15.74 -21.77
N PHE A 180 -29.07 15.10 -20.92
CA PHE A 180 -27.78 15.62 -20.49
C PHE A 180 -26.67 14.92 -21.30
N ALA A 181 -25.94 15.71 -22.11
CA ALA A 181 -25.22 15.30 -23.34
C ALA A 181 -26.17 15.05 -24.54
N PRO A 182 -25.75 15.26 -25.81
CA PRO A 182 -26.63 15.14 -26.99
C PRO A 182 -26.99 13.68 -27.37
N THR A 183 -26.90 12.76 -26.42
CA THR A 183 -27.02 11.31 -26.57
C THR A 183 -28.37 10.80 -26.07
N GLN A 184 -28.93 9.76 -26.69
CA GLN A 184 -30.14 9.11 -26.19
C GLN A 184 -29.77 8.05 -25.15
N THR A 185 -30.51 7.99 -24.05
CA THR A 185 -30.39 6.90 -23.07
C THR A 185 -31.46 5.85 -23.36
N THR A 186 -31.05 4.60 -23.64
CA THR A 186 -32.02 3.49 -23.67
C THR A 186 -32.27 2.99 -22.26
N LEU A 187 -33.54 2.79 -21.91
CA LEU A 187 -33.99 2.45 -20.56
C LEU A 187 -34.88 1.21 -20.60
N GLN A 188 -34.58 0.24 -19.75
CA GLN A 188 -35.40 -0.96 -19.55
C GLN A 188 -35.67 -1.15 -18.05
N ALA A 189 -36.91 -1.46 -17.68
CA ALA A 189 -37.30 -1.69 -16.30
C ALA A 189 -37.83 -3.12 -16.11
N LEU A 190 -37.49 -3.71 -14.97
CA LEU A 190 -37.95 -5.00 -14.50
C LEU A 190 -38.38 -4.83 -13.03
N VAL A 191 -39.50 -5.43 -12.65
CA VAL A 191 -39.92 -5.49 -11.24
C VAL A 191 -39.88 -6.93 -10.79
N LEU A 192 -39.31 -7.18 -9.62
CA LEU A 192 -39.25 -8.50 -8.99
C LEU A 192 -40.05 -8.49 -7.69
N ARG A 193 -40.66 -9.63 -7.37
CA ARG A 193 -41.34 -9.86 -6.09
C ARG A 193 -40.77 -11.11 -5.43
N GLU A 194 -40.47 -11.04 -4.14
CA GLU A 194 -40.20 -12.24 -3.35
C GLU A 194 -41.51 -12.95 -2.99
N VAL A 195 -41.57 -14.25 -3.28
CA VAL A 195 -42.67 -15.15 -2.93
C VAL A 195 -42.12 -16.34 -2.13
N PRO A 196 -42.95 -17.06 -1.36
CA PRO A 196 -42.49 -18.22 -0.57
C PRO A 196 -41.76 -19.30 -1.39
N THR A 197 -41.95 -19.32 -2.70
CA THR A 197 -41.34 -20.27 -3.64
C THR A 197 -40.13 -19.72 -4.41
N GLY A 198 -39.69 -18.48 -4.16
CA GLY A 198 -38.56 -17.84 -4.85
C GLY A 198 -38.83 -16.39 -5.27
N VAL A 199 -38.19 -15.94 -6.35
CA VAL A 199 -38.38 -14.59 -6.91
C VAL A 199 -39.20 -14.68 -8.20
N GLU A 200 -40.23 -13.85 -8.32
CA GLU A 200 -41.12 -13.79 -9.48
C GLU A 200 -40.94 -12.48 -10.25
N PRO A 201 -40.64 -12.51 -11.56
CA PRO A 201 -40.57 -11.32 -12.39
C PRO A 201 -41.98 -10.83 -12.77
N ILE A 202 -42.18 -9.52 -12.65
CA ILE A 202 -43.38 -8.81 -13.08
C ILE A 202 -42.99 -7.98 -14.30
N VAL A 203 -43.67 -8.25 -15.41
CA VAL A 203 -43.48 -7.52 -16.66
C VAL A 203 -43.93 -6.07 -16.46
N VAL A 204 -43.06 -5.12 -16.81
CA VAL A 204 -43.39 -3.69 -16.82
C VAL A 204 -43.88 -3.31 -18.22
N ASP A 205 -45.20 -3.28 -18.40
CA ASP A 205 -45.85 -2.94 -19.68
C ASP A 205 -46.36 -1.49 -19.69
N ALA A 206 -46.16 -0.80 -20.81
CA ALA A 206 -46.67 0.55 -21.06
C ALA A 206 -46.35 1.57 -19.93
N GLY A 207 -45.14 1.51 -19.36
CA GLY A 207 -44.70 2.44 -18.32
C GLY A 207 -45.37 2.20 -16.96
N GLY A 208 -45.69 0.95 -16.61
CA GLY A 208 -46.24 0.59 -15.31
C GLY A 208 -46.29 -0.93 -15.09
N PHE A 209 -46.75 -1.34 -13.91
CA PHE A 209 -46.95 -2.75 -13.56
C PHE A 209 -48.14 -2.90 -12.61
N ASP A 210 -48.76 -4.08 -12.59
CA ASP A 210 -49.82 -4.41 -11.65
C ASP A 210 -49.25 -5.18 -10.47
N ALA A 211 -49.34 -4.60 -9.26
CA ALA A 211 -48.93 -5.25 -8.02
C ALA A 211 -50.10 -6.11 -7.49
N PRO A 212 -49.98 -7.45 -7.48
CA PRO A 212 -51.08 -8.32 -7.06
C PRO A 212 -51.38 -8.26 -5.56
N VAL A 213 -50.39 -7.90 -4.73
CA VAL A 213 -50.49 -7.79 -3.28
C VAL A 213 -49.73 -6.56 -2.79
N SER A 214 -50.03 -6.09 -1.58
CA SER A 214 -49.13 -5.18 -0.86
C SER A 214 -47.91 -5.96 -0.36
N GLY A 215 -46.74 -5.32 -0.34
CA GLY A 215 -45.51 -5.96 0.13
C GLY A 215 -44.26 -5.32 -0.45
N ASP A 216 -43.14 -6.01 -0.29
CA ASP A 216 -41.85 -5.56 -0.77
C ASP A 216 -41.55 -6.12 -2.17
N TYR A 217 -41.04 -5.22 -3.01
CA TYR A 217 -40.72 -5.46 -4.41
C TYR A 217 -39.34 -4.87 -4.69
N GLU A 218 -38.66 -5.36 -5.73
CA GLU A 218 -37.41 -4.77 -6.21
C GLU A 218 -37.63 -4.22 -7.62
N LEU A 219 -37.36 -2.93 -7.81
CA LEU A 219 -37.29 -2.29 -9.12
C LEU A 219 -35.85 -2.33 -9.61
N ILE A 220 -35.65 -2.98 -10.75
CA ILE A 220 -34.37 -3.03 -11.47
C ILE A 220 -34.52 -2.19 -12.74
N ILE A 221 -33.62 -1.23 -12.95
CA ILE A 221 -33.55 -0.46 -14.19
C ILE A 221 -32.18 -0.62 -14.81
N LEU A 222 -32.16 -1.02 -16.08
CA LEU A 222 -30.99 -1.06 -16.93
C LEU A 222 -31.02 0.18 -17.83
N ALA A 223 -29.98 0.99 -17.74
CA ALA A 223 -29.79 2.18 -18.56
C ALA A 223 -28.52 2.06 -19.38
N LYS A 224 -28.56 2.50 -20.65
CA LYS A 224 -27.39 2.54 -21.53
C LYS A 224 -27.33 3.87 -22.27
N ALA A 225 -26.21 4.57 -22.17
CA ALA A 225 -25.94 5.78 -22.92
C ALA A 225 -25.53 5.42 -24.36
N THR A 226 -26.13 6.09 -25.35
CA THR A 226 -25.82 5.86 -26.77
C THR A 226 -25.19 7.10 -27.41
N GLY A 227 -23.92 7.02 -27.83
CA GLY A 227 -23.20 8.07 -28.56
C GLY A 227 -21.77 8.34 -28.06
N GLY A 228 -21.12 9.37 -28.59
CA GLY A 228 -19.67 9.58 -28.44
C GLY A 228 -19.17 9.88 -27.02
N ASP A 229 -19.96 10.58 -26.20
CA ASP A 229 -19.59 10.93 -24.82
C ASP A 229 -19.86 9.80 -23.81
N LEU A 230 -20.60 8.74 -24.21
CA LEU A 230 -21.00 7.61 -23.37
C LEU A 230 -21.58 8.03 -22.01
N ALA A 231 -22.42 9.07 -22.01
CA ALA A 231 -23.00 9.64 -20.80
C ALA A 231 -24.49 9.93 -20.98
N GLY A 232 -25.21 9.92 -19.86
CA GLY A 232 -26.65 10.21 -19.82
C GLY A 232 -27.14 10.52 -18.41
N LEU A 233 -28.42 10.90 -18.32
CA LEU A 233 -29.10 11.18 -17.05
C LEU A 233 -30.59 10.91 -17.22
N TYR A 234 -31.17 10.11 -16.34
CA TYR A 234 -32.61 9.82 -16.37
C TYR A 234 -33.25 9.99 -15.00
N ASN A 235 -34.53 10.37 -15.01
CA ASN A 235 -35.38 10.39 -13.83
C ASN A 235 -36.28 9.16 -13.82
N VAL A 236 -36.39 8.53 -12.65
CA VAL A 236 -37.32 7.45 -12.36
C VAL A 236 -38.37 7.99 -11.42
N ARG A 237 -39.65 7.79 -11.75
CA ARG A 237 -40.77 8.12 -10.87
C ARG A 237 -41.77 6.99 -10.83
N VAL A 238 -41.99 6.43 -9.64
CA VAL A 238 -43.01 5.41 -9.40
C VAL A 238 -44.20 6.05 -8.69
N THR A 239 -45.38 5.94 -9.29
CA THR A 239 -46.63 6.50 -8.75
C THR A 239 -47.61 5.38 -8.46
N GLY A 240 -48.19 5.38 -7.26
CA GLY A 240 -49.17 4.38 -6.86
C GLY A 240 -50.59 4.65 -7.37
N PRO A 241 -51.53 3.72 -7.12
CA PRO A 241 -52.92 3.80 -7.56
C PRO A 241 -53.66 5.07 -7.11
N GLN A 242 -53.25 5.66 -5.98
CA GLN A 242 -53.81 6.88 -5.41
C GLN A 242 -53.13 8.17 -5.92
N ALA A 243 -52.41 8.09 -7.05
CA ALA A 243 -51.63 9.19 -7.63
C ALA A 243 -50.50 9.75 -6.73
N GLN A 244 -50.13 9.03 -5.66
CA GLN A 244 -49.00 9.37 -4.81
C GLN A 244 -47.69 8.90 -5.44
N ALA A 245 -46.67 9.77 -5.50
CA ALA A 245 -45.31 9.34 -5.82
C ALA A 245 -44.74 8.59 -4.62
N ILE A 246 -44.42 7.31 -4.81
CA ILE A 246 -43.83 6.46 -3.77
C ILE A 246 -42.30 6.37 -3.89
N PHE A 247 -41.78 6.64 -5.09
CA PHE A 247 -40.34 6.71 -5.34
C PHE A 247 -40.06 7.73 -6.44
N GLN A 248 -39.04 8.54 -6.25
CA GLN A 248 -38.51 9.41 -7.30
C GLN A 248 -37.00 9.57 -7.12
N SER A 249 -36.24 9.31 -8.17
CA SER A 249 -34.78 9.41 -8.12
C SER A 249 -34.21 9.70 -9.50
N VAL A 250 -33.18 10.54 -9.54
CA VAL A 250 -32.43 10.84 -10.77
C VAL A 250 -31.10 10.10 -10.74
N GLN A 251 -30.81 9.38 -11.81
CA GLN A 251 -29.73 8.43 -11.91
C GLN A 251 -28.78 8.80 -13.06
N PRO A 252 -27.46 8.87 -12.80
CA PRO A 252 -26.47 9.04 -13.85
C PRO A 252 -26.32 7.76 -14.69
N VAL A 253 -25.85 7.91 -15.93
CA VAL A 253 -25.52 6.79 -16.82
C VAL A 253 -24.14 7.00 -17.43
N GLY A 254 -23.36 5.92 -17.50
CA GLY A 254 -22.03 5.90 -18.07
C GLY A 254 -21.08 6.90 -17.41
N ARG A 255 -20.45 7.78 -18.19
CA ARG A 255 -19.46 8.76 -17.70
C ARG A 255 -20.04 9.92 -16.88
N THR A 256 -21.37 10.03 -16.73
CA THR A 256 -21.96 11.02 -15.82
C THR A 256 -21.63 10.65 -14.37
N ARG A 257 -21.05 11.59 -13.61
CA ARG A 257 -20.71 11.33 -12.21
C ARG A 257 -21.94 11.41 -11.29
N ALA A 258 -21.82 10.76 -10.13
CA ALA A 258 -22.79 10.90 -9.04
C ALA A 258 -23.02 12.39 -8.65
N PRO A 259 -24.25 12.76 -8.28
CA PRO A 259 -24.59 14.16 -8.04
C PRO A 259 -23.95 14.69 -6.76
N SER A 260 -23.63 15.99 -6.76
CA SER A 260 -23.42 16.75 -5.53
C SER A 260 -24.74 17.35 -5.04
N ALA A 261 -24.97 17.29 -3.73
CA ALA A 261 -26.13 17.94 -3.12
C ALA A 261 -26.00 19.47 -3.22
N LEU A 262 -27.11 20.14 -3.50
CA LEU A 262 -27.24 21.58 -3.60
C LEU A 262 -28.48 22.01 -2.81
N THR A 263 -28.42 23.13 -2.10
CA THR A 263 -29.60 23.70 -1.43
C THR A 263 -29.73 25.17 -1.81
N PHE A 264 -30.89 25.53 -2.35
CA PHE A 264 -31.22 26.91 -2.68
C PHE A 264 -31.94 27.57 -1.50
N PRO A 265 -31.44 28.71 -0.99
CA PRO A 265 -31.99 29.34 0.21
C PRO A 265 -33.36 30.00 -0.04
N ALA A 266 -33.60 30.48 -1.26
CA ALA A 266 -34.83 31.15 -1.64
C ALA A 266 -35.19 30.86 -3.10
N VAL A 267 -36.45 31.10 -3.45
CA VAL A 267 -36.86 31.15 -4.86
C VAL A 267 -36.15 32.32 -5.52
N GLY A 268 -35.51 32.11 -6.68
CA GLY A 268 -34.82 33.19 -7.36
C GLY A 268 -34.03 32.76 -8.59
N GLN A 269 -33.33 33.74 -9.18
CA GLN A 269 -32.38 33.52 -10.26
C GLN A 269 -30.97 33.28 -9.72
N TYR A 270 -30.34 32.25 -10.26
CA TYR A 270 -28.98 31.82 -9.98
C TYR A 270 -28.20 31.72 -11.28
N THR A 271 -26.88 31.67 -11.20
CA THR A 271 -25.99 31.51 -12.35
C THR A 271 -25.27 30.18 -12.21
N LEU A 272 -25.43 29.29 -13.18
CA LEU A 272 -24.66 28.05 -13.35
C LEU A 272 -23.53 28.30 -14.35
N SER A 273 -22.29 27.99 -13.98
CA SER A 273 -21.13 28.05 -14.87
C SER A 273 -20.31 26.78 -14.79
N ALA A 274 -19.77 26.34 -15.91
CA ALA A 274 -18.71 25.34 -15.99
C ALA A 274 -17.49 25.97 -16.67
N THR A 275 -16.29 25.64 -16.23
CA THR A 275 -15.05 26.24 -16.75
C THR A 275 -13.99 25.16 -16.88
N ASP A 276 -13.60 24.86 -18.12
CA ASP A 276 -12.43 24.02 -18.39
C ASP A 276 -11.17 24.71 -17.87
N LEU A 277 -10.41 24.01 -17.03
CA LEU A 277 -9.15 24.52 -16.51
C LEU A 277 -8.01 24.39 -17.51
N ARG A 278 -8.21 23.61 -18.58
CA ARG A 278 -7.21 23.31 -19.62
C ARG A 278 -5.96 22.62 -19.07
N PHE A 279 -6.07 21.98 -17.91
CA PHE A 279 -4.99 21.24 -17.26
C PHE A 279 -5.32 19.74 -17.18
N PRO A 280 -4.38 18.84 -17.51
CA PRO A 280 -3.09 19.12 -18.17
C PRO A 280 -3.22 19.47 -19.67
N SER A 281 -4.42 19.29 -20.22
CA SER A 281 -4.83 19.71 -21.56
C SER A 281 -6.31 20.12 -21.55
N ALA A 282 -6.77 20.77 -22.61
CA ALA A 282 -8.19 21.12 -22.76
C ALA A 282 -9.07 19.86 -22.84
N LEU A 283 -10.27 19.92 -22.27
CA LEU A 283 -11.25 18.85 -22.35
C LEU A 283 -11.86 18.76 -23.75
N ALA A 284 -12.25 17.55 -24.17
CA ALA A 284 -12.98 17.34 -25.41
C ALA A 284 -14.43 17.85 -25.30
N SER A 285 -15.08 17.57 -24.18
CA SER A 285 -16.40 18.08 -23.82
C SER A 285 -16.54 18.17 -22.30
N PHE A 286 -17.36 19.11 -21.82
CA PHE A 286 -17.67 19.24 -20.39
C PHE A 286 -19.02 19.93 -20.21
N GLY A 287 -19.63 19.73 -19.05
CA GLY A 287 -20.90 20.37 -18.74
C GLY A 287 -21.43 20.05 -17.35
N ALA A 288 -22.49 20.75 -16.98
CA ALA A 288 -23.21 20.55 -15.74
C ALA A 288 -24.71 20.78 -15.91
N VAL A 289 -25.51 20.07 -15.11
CA VAL A 289 -26.97 20.22 -15.05
C VAL A 289 -27.42 20.25 -13.60
N ILE A 290 -28.32 21.17 -13.30
CA ILE A 290 -29.02 21.23 -12.02
C ILE A 290 -30.38 20.59 -12.18
N VAL A 291 -30.67 19.64 -11.31
CA VAL A 291 -31.94 18.93 -11.24
C VAL A 291 -32.63 19.27 -9.93
N GLN A 292 -33.89 19.68 -10.01
CA GLN A 292 -34.74 19.93 -8.85
C GLN A 292 -36.09 19.25 -9.07
N SER A 293 -36.57 18.53 -8.06
CA SER A 293 -37.84 17.80 -8.12
C SER A 293 -37.97 16.85 -9.33
N GLY A 294 -36.86 16.26 -9.78
CA GLY A 294 -36.82 15.31 -10.91
C GLY A 294 -36.75 15.96 -12.30
N ALA A 295 -36.69 17.29 -12.39
CA ALA A 295 -36.58 18.03 -13.64
C ALA A 295 -35.24 18.80 -13.73
N ALA A 296 -34.64 18.81 -14.92
CA ALA A 296 -33.48 19.64 -15.20
C ALA A 296 -33.91 21.12 -15.31
N ILE A 297 -33.51 21.94 -14.33
CA ILE A 297 -33.88 23.37 -14.24
C ILE A 297 -32.83 24.31 -14.85
N GLY A 298 -31.62 23.82 -15.09
CA GLY A 298 -30.52 24.60 -15.67
C GLY A 298 -29.40 23.71 -16.20
N ARG A 299 -28.80 24.09 -17.33
CA ARG A 299 -27.80 23.28 -18.05
C ARG A 299 -26.70 24.19 -18.59
N VAL A 300 -25.46 23.74 -18.57
CA VAL A 300 -24.31 24.39 -19.23
C VAL A 300 -23.45 23.33 -19.90
N THR A 301 -23.01 23.61 -21.13
CA THR A 301 -22.21 22.70 -21.97
C THR A 301 -21.03 23.43 -22.63
N ASP A 302 -20.79 24.67 -22.20
CA ASP A 302 -19.77 25.58 -22.69
C ASP A 302 -19.20 26.37 -21.50
N ASP A 303 -18.25 27.27 -21.75
CA ASP A 303 -17.69 28.17 -20.75
C ASP A 303 -18.58 29.40 -20.46
N LEU A 304 -19.77 29.47 -21.06
CA LEU A 304 -20.68 30.61 -20.91
C LEU A 304 -21.65 30.37 -19.75
N PRO A 305 -21.66 31.23 -18.72
CA PRO A 305 -22.60 31.10 -17.61
C PRO A 305 -24.06 31.17 -18.08
N LYS A 306 -24.93 30.37 -17.47
CA LYS A 306 -26.37 30.30 -17.78
C LYS A 306 -27.20 30.67 -16.56
N THR A 307 -28.27 31.44 -16.76
CA THR A 307 -29.23 31.78 -15.71
C THR A 307 -30.18 30.62 -15.45
N VAL A 308 -30.37 30.28 -14.18
CA VAL A 308 -31.22 29.19 -13.68
C VAL A 308 -32.23 29.78 -12.71
N THR A 309 -33.52 29.49 -12.91
CA THR A 309 -34.54 29.83 -11.92
C THR A 309 -34.80 28.60 -11.06
N ALA A 310 -34.54 28.72 -9.76
CA ALA A 310 -34.68 27.61 -8.82
C ALA A 310 -35.69 27.94 -7.72
N ALA A 311 -36.39 26.92 -7.23
CA ALA A 311 -37.20 27.02 -6.02
C ALA A 311 -36.32 26.87 -4.78
N ALA A 312 -36.80 27.38 -3.63
CA ALA A 312 -36.14 27.13 -2.35
C ALA A 312 -36.18 25.62 -2.03
N GLY A 313 -35.08 25.09 -1.46
CA GLY A 313 -34.96 23.69 -1.07
C GLY A 313 -33.83 22.94 -1.79
N THR A 314 -33.88 21.62 -1.72
CA THR A 314 -32.82 20.75 -2.22
C THR A 314 -32.84 20.61 -3.74
N ALA A 315 -31.67 20.43 -4.31
CA ALA A 315 -31.41 20.16 -5.71
C ALA A 315 -30.16 19.27 -5.84
N GLN A 316 -29.95 18.72 -7.02
CA GLN A 316 -28.80 17.89 -7.34
C GLN A 316 -28.02 18.53 -8.50
N LEU A 317 -26.70 18.60 -8.35
CA LEU A 317 -25.79 19.07 -9.39
C LEU A 317 -25.05 17.87 -9.99
N PHE A 318 -25.34 17.58 -11.25
CA PHE A 318 -24.62 16.58 -12.04
C PHE A 318 -23.63 17.28 -12.96
N SER A 319 -22.54 16.58 -13.27
CA SER A 319 -21.48 17.10 -14.14
C SER A 319 -20.87 15.99 -14.98
N ILE A 320 -20.46 16.34 -16.19
CA ILE A 320 -19.77 15.48 -17.14
C ILE A 320 -18.50 16.17 -17.61
N GLY A 321 -17.45 15.39 -17.81
CA GLY A 321 -16.27 15.82 -18.55
C GLY A 321 -15.73 14.63 -19.34
N VAL A 322 -15.24 14.90 -20.54
CA VAL A 322 -14.54 13.94 -21.39
C VAL A 322 -13.17 14.54 -21.68
N ALA A 323 -12.12 13.83 -21.25
CA ALA A 323 -10.75 14.27 -21.49
C ALA A 323 -10.40 14.21 -22.98
N SER A 324 -9.40 14.98 -23.40
CA SER A 324 -8.87 14.87 -24.76
C SER A 324 -8.10 13.56 -24.96
N ALA A 325 -7.88 13.19 -26.22
CA ALA A 325 -7.02 12.06 -26.58
C ALA A 325 -5.51 12.34 -26.40
N ILE A 326 -5.12 13.54 -25.92
CA ILE A 326 -3.71 13.92 -25.77
C ILE A 326 -3.15 13.38 -24.45
N ASP A 327 -3.71 13.85 -23.34
CA ASP A 327 -3.28 13.47 -21.99
C ASP A 327 -4.27 12.50 -21.32
N GLU A 328 -5.43 12.20 -21.93
CA GLU A 328 -6.48 11.28 -21.44
C GLU A 328 -7.07 11.62 -20.06
N VAL A 329 -6.58 12.70 -19.44
CA VAL A 329 -7.08 13.30 -18.21
C VAL A 329 -7.27 14.81 -18.37
N GLY A 330 -8.06 15.40 -17.48
CA GLY A 330 -8.34 16.82 -17.46
C GLY A 330 -9.04 17.28 -16.18
N ALA A 331 -9.33 18.57 -16.08
CA ALA A 331 -10.10 19.11 -14.97
C ALA A 331 -10.94 20.32 -15.38
N PHE A 332 -12.11 20.46 -14.74
CA PHE A 332 -12.98 21.61 -14.91
C PHE A 332 -13.63 21.99 -13.58
N ALA A 333 -14.02 23.25 -13.45
CA ALA A 333 -14.76 23.72 -12.30
C ALA A 333 -16.24 23.93 -12.64
N VAL A 334 -17.11 23.66 -11.67
CA VAL A 334 -18.54 23.98 -11.75
C VAL A 334 -18.88 24.91 -10.60
N ALA A 335 -19.65 25.96 -10.86
CA ALA A 335 -20.11 26.88 -9.83
C ALA A 335 -21.58 27.26 -10.02
N VAL A 336 -22.26 27.46 -8.89
CA VAL A 336 -23.61 28.00 -8.80
C VAL A 336 -23.54 29.24 -7.93
N LYS A 337 -23.97 30.40 -8.45
CA LYS A 337 -23.91 31.69 -7.75
C LYS A 337 -25.27 32.36 -7.69
N GLN A 338 -25.47 33.22 -6.68
CA GLN A 338 -26.56 34.18 -6.61
C GLN A 338 -25.95 35.58 -6.52
N GLY A 339 -25.98 36.34 -7.63
CA GLY A 339 -25.16 37.54 -7.75
C GLY A 339 -23.67 37.20 -7.60
N SER A 340 -23.00 37.82 -6.62
CA SER A 340 -21.60 37.52 -6.27
C SER A 340 -21.42 36.36 -5.29
N THR A 341 -22.50 35.93 -4.64
CA THR A 341 -22.46 34.89 -3.60
C THR A 341 -22.33 33.51 -4.24
N VAL A 342 -21.34 32.72 -3.84
CA VAL A 342 -21.18 31.33 -4.28
C VAL A 342 -22.08 30.44 -3.42
N ILE A 343 -23.07 29.81 -4.05
CA ILE A 343 -23.96 28.82 -3.40
C ILE A 343 -23.29 27.45 -3.37
N ALA A 344 -22.64 27.07 -4.47
CA ALA A 344 -21.82 25.88 -4.55
C ALA A 344 -20.70 26.09 -5.55
N SER A 345 -19.53 25.52 -5.28
CA SER A 345 -18.47 25.41 -6.27
C SER A 345 -17.75 24.09 -6.05
N SER A 346 -17.37 23.44 -7.14
CA SER A 346 -16.52 22.27 -7.06
C SER A 346 -15.58 22.17 -8.24
N LEU A 347 -14.38 21.71 -7.94
CA LEU A 347 -13.44 21.19 -8.91
C LEU A 347 -13.79 19.74 -9.25
N ARG A 348 -13.70 19.38 -10.53
CA ARG A 348 -13.91 18.03 -11.06
C ARG A 348 -12.66 17.60 -11.82
N THR A 349 -12.15 16.43 -11.48
CA THR A 349 -11.16 15.73 -12.31
C THR A 349 -11.89 14.88 -13.35
N VAL A 350 -11.26 14.71 -14.50
CA VAL A 350 -11.74 13.92 -15.63
C VAL A 350 -10.65 12.93 -15.96
N ASP A 351 -11.03 11.67 -16.09
CA ASP A 351 -10.15 10.58 -16.43
C ASP A 351 -10.92 9.66 -17.36
N ASN A 352 -10.45 9.52 -18.60
CA ASN A 352 -11.09 8.67 -19.59
C ASN A 352 -10.59 7.21 -19.54
N SER A 353 -9.71 6.87 -18.59
CA SER A 353 -9.23 5.49 -18.41
C SER A 353 -10.41 4.55 -18.18
N ASP A 354 -10.41 3.41 -18.88
CA ASP A 354 -11.47 2.39 -18.74
C ASP A 354 -11.46 1.71 -17.35
N ASP A 355 -10.35 1.85 -16.60
CA ASP A 355 -10.18 1.34 -15.24
C ASP A 355 -10.16 2.49 -14.22
N PRO A 356 -11.24 2.72 -13.45
CA PRO A 356 -11.29 3.76 -12.43
C PRO A 356 -10.35 3.52 -11.25
N ALA A 357 -9.82 2.30 -11.08
CA ALA A 357 -8.79 1.99 -10.08
C ALA A 357 -7.39 2.48 -10.50
N LYS A 358 -7.23 3.00 -11.73
CA LYS A 358 -5.97 3.53 -12.26
C LYS A 358 -6.07 5.01 -12.62
N PRO A 359 -6.38 5.90 -11.66
CA PRO A 359 -6.46 7.31 -11.97
C PRO A 359 -5.10 7.84 -12.44
N SER A 360 -5.13 8.70 -13.43
CA SER A 360 -3.96 9.40 -13.97
C SER A 360 -3.99 10.90 -13.60
N ILE A 361 -4.99 11.33 -12.83
CA ILE A 361 -5.07 12.66 -12.23
C ILE A 361 -5.50 12.59 -10.76
N TYR A 362 -4.72 13.23 -9.90
CA TYR A 362 -4.85 13.19 -8.45
C TYR A 362 -5.12 14.59 -7.91
N ARG A 363 -5.94 14.67 -6.85
CA ARG A 363 -6.29 15.92 -6.18
C ARG A 363 -5.82 15.90 -4.74
N PHE A 364 -5.14 16.97 -4.34
CA PHE A 364 -4.71 17.21 -2.97
C PHE A 364 -5.33 18.53 -2.49
N ASP A 365 -6.16 18.46 -1.46
CA ASP A 365 -6.79 19.65 -0.89
C ASP A 365 -5.81 20.40 0.03
N ALA A 366 -5.74 21.72 -0.11
CA ALA A 366 -4.93 22.64 0.68
C ALA A 366 -5.85 23.59 1.44
N ALA A 367 -6.25 23.23 2.66
CA ALA A 367 -7.16 24.04 3.46
C ALA A 367 -6.41 25.18 4.17
N SER A 368 -7.05 26.34 4.32
CA SER A 368 -6.56 27.47 5.12
C SER A 368 -5.15 27.94 4.76
N VAL A 369 -4.84 28.05 3.47
CA VAL A 369 -3.56 28.55 2.97
C VAL A 369 -3.39 30.02 3.34
N ALA A 370 -2.19 30.41 3.79
CA ALA A 370 -1.87 31.82 4.08
C ALA A 370 -1.59 32.58 2.77
N ALA A 371 -1.77 33.91 2.78
CA ALA A 371 -1.31 34.71 1.65
C ALA A 371 0.22 34.75 1.59
N GLY A 372 0.81 34.60 0.41
CA GLY A 372 2.26 34.75 0.21
C GLY A 372 2.87 33.76 -0.78
N VAL A 373 4.21 33.78 -0.89
CA VAL A 373 4.96 32.92 -1.80
C VAL A 373 5.19 31.55 -1.15
N HIS A 374 4.53 30.54 -1.70
CA HIS A 374 4.67 29.14 -1.33
C HIS A 374 5.66 28.44 -2.27
N SER A 375 6.29 27.38 -1.79
CA SER A 375 7.12 26.50 -2.61
C SER A 375 6.33 25.22 -2.93
N LEU A 376 6.01 25.03 -4.20
CA LEU A 376 5.52 23.76 -4.72
C LEU A 376 6.71 22.89 -5.09
N ASN A 377 6.84 21.73 -4.48
CA ASN A 377 7.81 20.71 -4.83
C ASN A 377 7.05 19.48 -5.37
N LEU A 378 7.35 19.10 -6.61
CA LEU A 378 6.81 17.93 -7.27
C LEU A 378 7.99 17.02 -7.63
N GLU A 379 7.99 15.79 -7.14
CA GLU A 379 9.12 14.87 -7.31
C GLU A 379 8.66 13.55 -7.90
N ASP A 380 9.31 13.12 -8.98
CA ASP A 380 9.26 11.73 -9.43
C ASP A 380 10.22 10.92 -8.57
N LEU A 381 9.69 9.99 -7.78
CA LEU A 381 10.50 9.15 -6.89
C LEU A 381 11.19 8.01 -7.66
N ARG A 382 10.92 7.88 -8.97
CA ARG A 382 11.50 6.89 -9.88
C ARG A 382 11.37 5.45 -9.37
N PHE A 383 10.29 5.19 -8.66
CA PHE A 383 10.03 3.92 -8.02
C PHE A 383 8.76 3.28 -8.61
N PRO A 384 8.83 2.04 -9.11
CA PRO A 384 10.06 1.28 -9.42
C PRO A 384 10.79 1.84 -10.66
N ALA A 385 10.14 2.71 -11.42
CA ALA A 385 10.60 3.26 -12.68
C ALA A 385 10.17 4.75 -12.79
N PRO A 386 10.86 5.56 -13.60
CA PRO A 386 10.50 6.97 -13.80
C PRO A 386 9.14 7.13 -14.48
N LEU A 387 8.40 8.16 -14.07
CA LEU A 387 7.09 8.49 -14.63
C LEU A 387 7.26 9.19 -16.00
N PRO A 388 6.60 8.73 -17.07
CA PRO A 388 6.68 9.35 -18.40
C PRO A 388 5.99 10.73 -18.48
N LEU A 389 5.07 11.01 -17.57
CA LEU A 389 4.35 12.28 -17.46
C LEU A 389 4.21 12.63 -15.98
N LEU A 390 4.56 13.86 -15.61
CA LEU A 390 4.32 14.39 -14.27
C LEU A 390 4.16 15.91 -14.33
N LYS A 391 2.92 16.38 -14.28
CA LYS A 391 2.52 17.79 -14.29
C LYS A 391 1.74 18.11 -13.03
N ALA A 392 1.83 19.33 -12.53
CA ALA A 392 1.00 19.81 -11.42
C ALA A 392 0.39 21.17 -11.72
N ALA A 393 -0.80 21.43 -11.15
CA ALA A 393 -1.43 22.74 -11.15
C ALA A 393 -1.90 23.10 -9.75
N VAL A 394 -1.66 24.35 -9.35
CA VAL A 394 -2.23 24.92 -8.12
C VAL A 394 -3.44 25.73 -8.47
N ILE A 395 -4.56 25.43 -7.81
CA ILE A 395 -5.87 26.00 -8.09
C ILE A 395 -6.35 26.74 -6.85
N GLN A 396 -6.83 27.96 -7.03
CA GLN A 396 -7.58 28.71 -6.02
C GLN A 396 -8.80 29.35 -6.68
N ASN A 397 -9.94 29.35 -5.99
CA ASN A 397 -11.18 29.94 -6.50
C ASN A 397 -11.58 29.44 -7.90
N ALA A 398 -11.40 28.14 -8.16
CA ALA A 398 -11.70 27.51 -9.45
C ALA A 398 -10.86 28.03 -10.64
N THR A 399 -9.72 28.67 -10.37
CA THR A 399 -8.78 29.15 -11.40
C THR A 399 -7.42 28.53 -11.17
N VAL A 400 -6.72 28.17 -12.25
CA VAL A 400 -5.32 27.75 -12.21
C VAL A 400 -4.44 28.96 -11.94
N ILE A 401 -3.77 28.97 -10.78
CA ILE A 401 -2.86 30.04 -10.35
C ILE A 401 -1.43 29.77 -10.85
N HIS A 402 -1.06 28.50 -10.95
CA HIS A 402 0.24 28.08 -11.42
C HIS A 402 0.17 26.69 -12.05
N GLU A 403 0.94 26.49 -13.12
CA GLU A 403 1.15 25.19 -13.75
C GLU A 403 2.64 24.89 -13.79
N GLN A 404 2.96 23.62 -13.49
CA GLN A 404 4.29 23.08 -13.52
C GLN A 404 4.29 21.84 -14.41
N ASN A 405 5.04 21.88 -15.52
CA ASN A 405 4.99 20.86 -16.57
C ASN A 405 5.98 19.69 -16.40
N ALA A 406 6.76 19.69 -15.31
CA ALA A 406 7.74 18.66 -15.00
C ALA A 406 8.04 18.61 -13.49
N ALA A 407 8.65 17.54 -13.00
CA ALA A 407 9.19 17.46 -11.64
C ALA A 407 10.17 18.64 -11.36
N GLY A 408 10.16 19.13 -10.13
CA GLY A 408 11.00 20.24 -9.68
C GLY A 408 10.34 21.09 -8.60
N VAL A 409 11.00 22.19 -8.27
CA VAL A 409 10.53 23.18 -7.29
C VAL A 409 10.13 24.46 -8.01
N ALA A 410 8.95 24.98 -7.68
CA ALA A 410 8.43 26.24 -8.19
C ALA A 410 7.92 27.14 -7.05
N ASN A 411 8.02 28.45 -7.24
CA ASN A 411 7.45 29.43 -6.33
C ASN A 411 6.06 29.85 -6.82
N VAL A 412 5.07 29.78 -5.95
CA VAL A 412 3.67 30.06 -6.26
C VAL A 412 3.14 31.12 -5.30
N THR A 413 2.64 32.24 -5.82
CA THR A 413 2.02 33.27 -4.96
C THR A 413 0.56 32.94 -4.77
N LEU A 414 0.17 32.65 -3.52
CA LEU A 414 -1.20 32.27 -3.16
C LEU A 414 -1.89 33.37 -2.38
N ALA A 415 -3.19 33.49 -2.58
CA ALA A 415 -4.06 34.29 -1.73
C ALA A 415 -4.42 33.48 -0.46
N ALA A 416 -4.83 34.18 0.60
CA ALA A 416 -5.35 33.51 1.78
C ALA A 416 -6.67 32.81 1.46
N GLY A 417 -6.84 31.56 1.91
CA GLY A 417 -8.04 30.77 1.71
C GLY A 417 -7.73 29.33 1.29
N ASP A 418 -8.75 28.61 0.82
CA ASP A 418 -8.59 27.23 0.39
C ASP A 418 -8.02 27.16 -1.04
N GLY A 419 -7.24 26.12 -1.29
CA GLY A 419 -6.67 25.80 -2.59
C GLY A 419 -6.62 24.29 -2.82
N GLN A 420 -6.20 23.92 -4.01
CA GLN A 420 -6.02 22.54 -4.44
C GLN A 420 -4.74 22.41 -5.25
N VAL A 421 -4.07 21.27 -5.13
CA VAL A 421 -3.03 20.86 -6.06
C VAL A 421 -3.57 19.68 -6.86
N LEU A 422 -3.64 19.82 -8.18
CA LEU A 422 -3.84 18.70 -9.08
C LEU A 422 -2.48 18.19 -9.55
N VAL A 423 -2.34 16.87 -9.63
CA VAL A 423 -1.17 16.24 -10.25
C VAL A 423 -1.67 15.28 -11.32
N ALA A 424 -1.28 15.55 -12.56
CA ALA A 424 -1.54 14.68 -13.70
C ALA A 424 -0.29 13.89 -14.05
N THR A 425 -0.46 12.59 -14.27
CA THR A 425 0.63 11.65 -14.50
C THR A 425 0.16 10.51 -15.40
N ARG A 426 1.07 9.62 -15.77
CA ARG A 426 0.74 8.38 -16.48
C ARG A 426 1.65 7.29 -15.96
N ALA A 427 1.08 6.12 -15.69
CA ALA A 427 1.87 4.97 -15.30
C ALA A 427 2.87 4.59 -16.42
N PRO A 428 4.10 4.15 -16.09
CA PRO A 428 5.05 3.64 -17.08
C PRO A 428 4.51 2.36 -17.73
N ALA A 429 4.68 2.20 -19.05
CA ALA A 429 4.13 1.04 -19.78
C ALA A 429 4.76 -0.31 -19.38
N ALA A 430 6.04 -0.32 -18.97
CA ALA A 430 6.77 -1.55 -18.66
C ALA A 430 6.40 -2.16 -17.30
N SER A 431 6.14 -1.33 -16.29
CA SER A 431 5.75 -1.77 -14.93
C SER A 431 4.27 -1.58 -14.65
N GLY A 432 3.56 -0.78 -15.46
CA GLY A 432 2.19 -0.33 -15.20
C GLY A 432 2.05 0.55 -13.96
N ASN A 433 3.15 0.98 -13.34
CA ASN A 433 3.15 1.53 -11.99
C ASN A 433 4.31 2.54 -11.75
N GLY A 434 4.06 3.64 -11.02
CA GLY A 434 5.09 4.58 -10.53
C GLY A 434 4.73 5.29 -9.22
N LEU A 435 5.66 6.08 -8.66
CA LEU A 435 5.49 6.77 -7.38
C LEU A 435 5.96 8.23 -7.50
N PHE A 436 5.14 9.17 -7.03
CA PHE A 436 5.52 10.59 -6.95
C PHE A 436 5.29 11.15 -5.57
N SER A 437 5.93 12.29 -5.28
CA SER A 437 5.70 13.08 -4.08
C SER A 437 5.27 14.50 -4.44
N VAL A 438 4.41 15.08 -3.62
CA VAL A 438 3.97 16.46 -3.76
C VAL A 438 4.05 17.15 -2.40
N ARG A 439 4.57 18.36 -2.39
CA ARG A 439 4.63 19.20 -1.20
C ARG A 439 4.37 20.66 -1.56
N LEU A 440 3.48 21.32 -0.83
CA LEU A 440 3.24 22.75 -0.91
C LEU A 440 3.59 23.39 0.44
N LEU A 441 4.71 24.12 0.49
CA LEU A 441 5.21 24.71 1.72
C LEU A 441 4.94 26.22 1.75
N PRO A 442 4.40 26.77 2.86
CA PRO A 442 4.38 28.21 3.10
C PRO A 442 5.80 28.75 3.38
N PRO A 443 6.00 30.09 3.33
CA PRO A 443 7.27 30.71 3.69
C PRO A 443 7.73 30.37 5.12
N THR A 444 6.76 30.18 6.02
CA THR A 444 6.97 29.80 7.43
C THR A 444 5.88 28.83 7.85
N GLY A 445 6.24 27.77 8.57
CA GLY A 445 5.28 26.79 9.09
C GLY A 445 5.42 25.41 8.45
N GLN A 446 4.41 24.58 8.64
CA GLN A 446 4.34 23.23 8.08
C GLN A 446 3.72 23.27 6.67
N ALA A 447 3.99 22.23 5.88
CA ALA A 447 3.42 22.10 4.54
C ALA A 447 1.88 22.02 4.63
N VAL A 448 1.19 22.74 3.74
CA VAL A 448 -0.29 22.70 3.63
C VAL A 448 -0.77 21.54 2.77
N VAL A 449 0.11 21.02 1.91
CA VAL A 449 -0.05 19.74 1.20
C VAL A 449 1.27 19.00 1.34
N GLN A 450 1.22 17.73 1.74
CA GLN A 450 2.40 16.87 1.76
C GLN A 450 1.95 15.42 1.64
N GLY A 451 2.47 14.70 0.65
CA GLY A 451 2.19 13.29 0.50
C GLY A 451 3.04 12.63 -0.57
N THR A 452 3.00 11.31 -0.55
CA THR A 452 3.45 10.43 -1.61
C THR A 452 2.21 9.75 -2.21
N GLN A 453 2.23 9.46 -3.50
CA GLN A 453 1.10 8.85 -4.18
C GLN A 453 1.61 7.76 -5.14
N GLY A 454 1.05 6.56 -4.99
CA GLY A 454 1.22 5.45 -5.94
C GLY A 454 0.35 5.67 -7.16
N VAL A 455 0.89 5.34 -8.33
CA VAL A 455 0.26 5.48 -9.64
C VAL A 455 0.20 4.11 -10.28
N GLY A 456 -0.97 3.67 -10.72
CA GLY A 456 -1.17 2.36 -11.34
C GLY A 456 -1.91 1.39 -10.42
N GLY A 457 -2.58 0.42 -11.02
CA GLY A 457 -3.60 -0.41 -10.35
C GLY A 457 -3.05 -1.57 -9.56
N LEU A 458 -1.73 -1.76 -9.55
CA LEU A 458 -1.05 -2.80 -8.77
C LEU A 458 -0.33 -2.20 -7.55
N PHE A 459 -0.46 -0.89 -7.32
CA PHE A 459 0.05 -0.23 -6.13
C PHE A 459 -0.94 -0.39 -4.97
N GLN A 460 -0.45 -0.97 -3.86
CA GLN A 460 -1.15 -0.96 -2.58
C GLN A 460 -0.43 -0.04 -1.61
N SER A 461 -1.21 0.72 -0.84
CA SER A 461 -0.69 1.59 0.23
C SER A 461 -1.25 1.14 1.57
N LEU A 462 -0.35 0.88 2.52
CA LEU A 462 -0.71 0.51 3.88
C LEU A 462 -0.16 1.55 4.86
N PRO A 463 -1.01 2.19 5.69
CA PRO A 463 -0.53 3.05 6.75
C PRO A 463 0.14 2.22 7.86
N LEU A 464 1.24 2.74 8.40
CA LEU A 464 1.97 2.17 9.52
C LEU A 464 2.12 3.23 10.61
N THR A 465 1.68 2.93 11.83
CA THR A 465 1.89 3.81 12.99
C THR A 465 3.05 3.29 13.84
N VAL A 466 4.09 4.10 13.99
CA VAL A 466 5.22 3.84 14.88
C VAL A 466 5.00 4.62 16.17
N ALA A 467 4.79 3.91 17.28
CA ALA A 467 4.49 4.53 18.57
C ALA A 467 5.73 5.13 19.26
N THR A 468 6.88 4.47 19.12
CA THR A 468 8.14 4.86 19.77
C THR A 468 9.27 4.91 18.77
N THR A 469 10.13 5.92 18.88
CA THR A 469 11.34 5.99 18.05
C THR A 469 12.21 4.76 18.28
N GLY A 470 12.65 4.11 17.21
CA GLY A 470 13.38 2.85 17.27
C GLY A 470 14.09 2.51 15.96
N VAL A 471 14.75 1.34 15.95
CA VAL A 471 15.44 0.79 14.79
C VAL A 471 14.64 -0.41 14.31
N TYR A 472 14.21 -0.41 13.05
CA TYR A 472 13.29 -1.41 12.52
C TYR A 472 13.83 -2.10 11.28
N ASP A 473 13.58 -3.40 11.15
CA ASP A 473 13.74 -4.13 9.91
C ASP A 473 12.37 -4.24 9.23
N ILE A 474 12.32 -3.85 7.95
CA ILE A 474 11.10 -3.88 7.14
C ILE A 474 11.30 -4.90 6.02
N ALA A 475 10.53 -5.98 6.02
CA ALA A 475 10.67 -7.06 5.06
C ALA A 475 9.47 -7.11 4.11
N LEU A 476 9.76 -7.32 2.84
CA LEU A 476 8.83 -7.76 1.81
C LEU A 476 9.19 -9.19 1.42
N THR A 477 8.21 -10.07 1.39
CA THR A 477 8.39 -11.47 1.01
C THR A 477 7.39 -11.81 -0.09
N ASP A 478 7.88 -12.23 -1.24
CA ASP A 478 7.03 -12.93 -2.21
C ASP A 478 6.74 -14.33 -1.67
N LEU A 479 5.46 -14.68 -1.58
CA LEU A 479 5.04 -16.01 -1.12
C LEU A 479 4.87 -17.00 -2.28
N GLU A 480 5.25 -16.56 -3.49
CA GLU A 480 5.31 -17.32 -4.73
C GLU A 480 3.97 -17.98 -5.11
N PHE A 481 2.86 -17.42 -4.63
CA PHE A 481 1.53 -18.00 -4.82
C PHE A 481 0.61 -17.00 -5.52
N PRO A 482 -0.16 -17.43 -6.54
CA PRO A 482 -0.07 -18.71 -7.28
C PRO A 482 1.28 -19.03 -7.92
N SER A 483 2.04 -18.00 -8.23
CA SER A 483 3.38 -18.08 -8.81
C SER A 483 4.23 -16.92 -8.31
N GLU A 484 5.53 -16.96 -8.60
CA GLU A 484 6.45 -15.84 -8.34
C GLU A 484 5.92 -14.54 -8.98
N LEU A 485 5.97 -13.46 -8.21
CA LEU A 485 5.68 -12.12 -8.70
C LEU A 485 6.72 -11.75 -9.76
N GLN A 486 6.24 -11.25 -10.90
CA GLN A 486 7.13 -10.69 -11.93
C GLN A 486 7.91 -9.48 -11.46
N SER A 487 7.29 -8.69 -10.59
CA SER A 487 7.91 -7.56 -9.94
C SER A 487 7.33 -7.43 -8.55
N ALA A 488 8.20 -7.40 -7.55
CA ALA A 488 7.88 -7.07 -6.19
C ALA A 488 8.73 -5.86 -5.81
N ALA A 489 8.15 -4.84 -5.19
CA ALA A 489 8.91 -3.72 -4.67
C ALA A 489 8.18 -3.08 -3.50
N LEU A 490 8.94 -2.58 -2.53
CA LEU A 490 8.41 -1.85 -1.38
C LEU A 490 9.14 -0.53 -1.21
N ALA A 491 8.39 0.57 -1.08
CA ALA A 491 8.88 1.87 -0.67
C ALA A 491 8.20 2.31 0.63
N VAL A 492 8.98 2.87 1.55
CA VAL A 492 8.50 3.35 2.85
C VAL A 492 8.66 4.86 2.87
N THR A 493 7.60 5.61 3.11
CA THR A 493 7.68 7.08 3.17
C THR A 493 7.10 7.65 4.46
N GLN A 494 7.58 8.85 4.81
CA GLN A 494 6.99 9.70 5.83
C GLN A 494 6.61 11.03 5.18
N GLY A 495 5.31 11.25 4.99
CA GLY A 495 4.81 12.37 4.17
C GLY A 495 5.31 12.25 2.73
N SER A 496 6.18 13.17 2.27
CA SER A 496 6.72 13.18 0.91
C SER A 496 8.18 12.67 0.83
N THR A 497 8.73 12.13 1.92
CA THR A 497 10.14 11.71 2.01
C THR A 497 10.23 10.19 2.02
N VAL A 498 11.03 9.62 1.12
CA VAL A 498 11.35 8.18 1.11
C VAL A 498 12.36 7.89 2.21
N ILE A 499 12.01 6.96 3.09
CA ILE A 499 12.84 6.49 4.21
C ILE A 499 13.71 5.33 3.77
N GLY A 500 13.12 4.38 3.05
CA GLY A 500 13.81 3.22 2.51
C GLY A 500 13.00 2.57 1.40
N GLN A 501 13.68 1.79 0.57
CA GLN A 501 13.06 1.04 -0.51
C GLN A 501 13.81 -0.26 -0.77
N VAL A 502 13.10 -1.25 -1.30
CA VAL A 502 13.66 -2.50 -1.82
C VAL A 502 13.00 -2.80 -3.17
N LEU A 503 13.81 -3.22 -4.14
CA LEU A 503 13.38 -3.76 -5.42
C LEU A 503 13.59 -5.27 -5.35
N GLY A 504 12.54 -6.04 -5.59
CA GLY A 504 12.47 -7.46 -5.29
C GLY A 504 11.94 -7.75 -3.89
N ASP A 505 11.87 -9.04 -3.57
CA ASP A 505 11.76 -9.53 -2.21
C ASP A 505 13.03 -9.19 -1.42
N GLY A 506 12.89 -8.92 -0.13
CA GLY A 506 14.04 -8.61 0.72
C GLY A 506 13.71 -7.75 1.94
N VAL A 507 14.76 -7.33 2.61
CA VAL A 507 14.69 -6.56 3.85
C VAL A 507 15.31 -5.18 3.62
N ILE A 508 14.64 -4.14 4.09
CA ILE A 508 15.19 -2.80 4.29
C ILE A 508 15.70 -2.77 5.74
N PRO A 509 17.02 -2.96 5.96
CA PRO A 509 17.51 -3.23 7.30
C PRO A 509 17.69 -1.95 8.11
N ARG A 510 17.47 -2.08 9.43
CA ARG A 510 17.88 -1.13 10.47
C ARG A 510 17.44 0.32 10.24
N GLN A 511 16.22 0.52 9.75
CA GLN A 511 15.65 1.84 9.51
C GLN A 511 15.39 2.57 10.83
N GLN A 512 15.90 3.80 10.93
CA GLN A 512 15.65 4.68 12.08
C GLN A 512 14.28 5.33 11.88
N LEU A 513 13.25 4.79 12.54
CA LEU A 513 11.91 5.35 12.48
C LEU A 513 11.63 6.14 13.76
N THR A 514 11.16 7.36 13.60
CA THR A 514 10.65 8.19 14.70
C THR A 514 9.19 7.88 14.97
N ALA A 515 8.70 8.22 16.15
CA ALA A 515 7.27 8.14 16.42
C ALA A 515 6.46 8.97 15.39
N GLY A 516 5.45 8.36 14.77
CA GLY A 516 4.64 8.99 13.73
C GLY A 516 4.00 7.99 12.76
N THR A 517 3.36 8.53 11.73
CA THR A 517 2.71 7.74 10.68
C THR A 517 3.58 7.67 9.44
N TYR A 518 3.73 6.46 8.93
CA TYR A 518 4.43 6.12 7.69
C TYR A 518 3.44 5.48 6.71
N ALA A 519 3.81 5.45 5.44
CA ALA A 519 3.09 4.72 4.41
C ALA A 519 4.03 3.71 3.74
N LEU A 520 3.56 2.47 3.64
CA LEU A 520 4.20 1.37 2.93
C LEU A 520 3.54 1.29 1.55
N TYR A 521 4.29 1.58 0.50
CA TYR A 521 3.85 1.46 -0.89
C TYR A 521 4.42 0.18 -1.47
N PHE A 522 3.55 -0.81 -1.61
CA PHE A 522 3.88 -2.07 -2.25
C PHE A 522 3.46 -2.05 -3.71
N LEU A 523 4.35 -2.54 -4.57
CA LEU A 523 4.05 -2.94 -5.93
C LEU A 523 4.22 -4.46 -6.01
N GLY A 524 3.17 -5.16 -6.42
CA GLY A 524 3.24 -6.58 -6.74
C GLY A 524 2.60 -6.83 -8.09
N GLN A 525 3.39 -7.23 -9.08
CA GLN A 525 2.89 -7.64 -10.38
C GLN A 525 2.79 -9.16 -10.45
N PRO A 526 1.57 -9.73 -10.52
CA PRO A 526 1.37 -11.14 -10.79
C PRO A 526 2.10 -11.59 -12.05
N ALA A 527 2.50 -12.87 -12.11
CA ALA A 527 3.00 -13.42 -13.36
C ALA A 527 1.93 -13.38 -14.46
N LEU A 528 2.38 -13.27 -15.72
CA LEU A 528 1.51 -13.36 -16.89
C LEU A 528 0.68 -14.64 -16.83
N GLY A 529 -0.64 -14.49 -16.89
CA GLY A 529 -1.59 -15.60 -16.79
C GLY A 529 -1.90 -16.08 -15.37
N ALA A 530 -1.19 -15.61 -14.35
CA ALA A 530 -1.42 -16.02 -12.96
C ALA A 530 -2.53 -15.23 -12.26
N GLY A 531 -2.93 -14.05 -12.77
CA GLY A 531 -4.06 -13.24 -12.27
C GLY A 531 -3.90 -12.63 -10.87
N PHE A 532 -3.20 -13.31 -9.97
CA PHE A 532 -3.03 -12.99 -8.56
C PHE A 532 -1.58 -13.17 -8.13
N GLY A 533 -1.23 -12.56 -7.00
CA GLY A 533 0.02 -12.79 -6.30
C GLY A 533 -0.16 -12.56 -4.81
N LEU A 534 0.56 -13.32 -3.99
CA LEU A 534 0.49 -13.29 -2.53
C LEU A 534 1.84 -12.83 -1.99
N TYR A 535 1.80 -11.85 -1.09
CA TYR A 535 3.01 -11.29 -0.49
C TYR A 535 2.85 -11.13 1.02
N GLY A 536 3.97 -11.14 1.72
CA GLY A 536 4.09 -10.86 3.14
C GLY A 536 4.78 -9.53 3.39
N LEU A 537 4.27 -8.76 4.35
CA LEU A 537 4.95 -7.57 4.88
C LEU A 537 5.22 -7.76 6.37
N ARG A 538 6.46 -7.46 6.78
CA ARG A 538 6.87 -7.45 8.18
C ARG A 538 7.54 -6.14 8.55
N VAL A 539 7.18 -5.59 9.69
CA VAL A 539 7.90 -4.50 10.34
C VAL A 539 8.11 -4.91 11.79
N ALA A 540 9.37 -5.05 12.19
CA ALA A 540 9.73 -5.44 13.55
C ALA A 540 10.99 -4.71 14.01
N ASP A 541 11.20 -4.64 15.33
CA ASP A 541 12.44 -4.12 15.89
C ASP A 541 13.64 -4.85 15.29
N ALA A 542 14.65 -4.09 14.86
CA ALA A 542 15.90 -4.64 14.40
C ALA A 542 16.64 -5.27 15.58
N ALA A 543 17.17 -6.47 15.37
CA ALA A 543 17.94 -7.16 16.41
C ALA A 543 19.12 -6.28 16.88
N PRO A 544 19.43 -6.25 18.19
CA PRO A 544 20.49 -5.41 18.71
C PRO A 544 21.85 -5.86 18.16
N THR A 545 22.71 -4.91 17.81
CA THR A 545 24.04 -5.22 17.27
C THR A 545 24.91 -5.84 18.36
N PRO A 546 25.69 -6.89 18.05
CA PRO A 546 26.65 -7.45 18.99
C PRO A 546 27.68 -6.41 19.43
N THR A 547 28.18 -6.53 20.65
CA THR A 547 29.40 -5.83 21.08
C THR A 547 30.35 -6.81 21.73
N VAL A 548 31.65 -6.58 21.59
CA VAL A 548 32.68 -7.39 22.26
C VAL A 548 33.82 -6.51 22.74
N THR A 549 34.29 -6.78 23.95
CA THR A 549 35.53 -6.22 24.50
C THR A 549 36.54 -7.33 24.70
N LEU A 550 37.82 -7.05 24.46
CA LEU A 550 38.92 -7.98 24.67
C LEU A 550 40.07 -7.23 25.36
N THR A 551 40.58 -7.80 26.43
CA THR A 551 41.70 -7.27 27.20
C THR A 551 42.76 -8.34 27.39
N ALA A 552 44.02 -7.91 27.44
CA ALA A 552 45.16 -8.78 27.71
C ALA A 552 45.92 -8.23 28.92
N THR A 553 46.19 -9.08 29.91
CA THR A 553 46.89 -8.71 31.14
C THR A 553 47.90 -9.78 31.54
N PRO A 554 49.22 -9.46 31.55
CA PRO A 554 49.84 -8.19 31.19
C PRO A 554 49.94 -7.94 29.67
N THR A 555 49.99 -6.67 29.23
CA THR A 555 50.15 -6.26 27.82
C THR A 555 51.61 -6.28 27.33
N SER A 556 52.56 -6.56 28.22
CA SER A 556 53.96 -6.81 27.90
C SER A 556 54.46 -7.98 28.73
N VAL A 557 55.10 -8.95 28.07
CA VAL A 557 55.63 -10.17 28.70
C VAL A 557 57.08 -10.37 28.29
N THR A 558 57.85 -11.10 29.10
CA THR A 558 59.19 -11.55 28.69
C THR A 558 59.06 -12.76 27.75
N SER A 559 60.00 -12.96 26.82
CA SER A 559 59.95 -14.12 25.91
C SER A 559 59.81 -15.44 26.68
N GLY A 560 58.83 -16.25 26.27
CA GLY A 560 58.46 -17.51 26.92
C GLY A 560 57.39 -17.40 28.02
N GLN A 561 56.94 -16.19 28.38
CA GLN A 561 55.84 -15.96 29.32
C GLN A 561 54.48 -15.89 28.61
N THR A 562 53.40 -15.98 29.39
CA THR A 562 52.01 -15.96 28.90
C THR A 562 51.27 -14.71 29.36
N THR A 563 50.14 -14.40 28.71
CA THR A 563 49.22 -13.34 29.12
C THR A 563 47.82 -13.90 29.36
N SER A 564 47.05 -13.29 30.25
CA SER A 564 45.64 -13.63 30.46
C SER A 564 44.77 -12.76 29.57
N LEU A 565 44.02 -13.39 28.67
CA LEU A 565 43.03 -12.77 27.80
C LEU A 565 41.65 -12.86 28.47
N GLN A 566 40.94 -11.75 28.56
CA GLN A 566 39.56 -11.69 29.04
C GLN A 566 38.68 -10.98 28.01
N TRP A 567 37.57 -11.60 27.65
CA TRP A 567 36.59 -11.00 26.76
C TRP A 567 35.17 -11.08 27.30
N THR A 568 34.36 -10.10 26.89
CA THR A 568 32.95 -10.02 27.24
C THR A 568 32.17 -9.56 26.01
N ALA A 569 31.17 -10.33 25.61
CA ALA A 569 30.29 -10.01 24.50
C ALA A 569 28.84 -9.89 24.95
N THR A 570 28.11 -8.96 24.35
CA THR A 570 26.66 -8.77 24.52
C THR A 570 25.96 -8.85 23.17
N ASN A 571 24.71 -9.33 23.15
CA ASN A 571 23.90 -9.57 21.94
C ASN A 571 24.62 -10.45 20.89
N ALA A 572 25.48 -11.36 21.34
CA ALA A 572 26.22 -12.29 20.50
C ALA A 572 25.84 -13.73 20.89
N THR A 573 25.69 -14.59 19.89
CA THR A 573 25.39 -16.02 20.07
C THR A 573 26.62 -16.90 19.85
N ALA A 574 27.63 -16.41 19.13
CA ALA A 574 28.88 -17.13 18.89
C ALA A 574 30.07 -16.16 18.84
N CYS A 575 31.25 -16.63 19.24
CA CYS A 575 32.52 -15.90 19.11
C CYS A 575 33.63 -16.80 18.57
N THR A 576 34.47 -16.26 17.70
CA THR A 576 35.60 -16.94 17.08
C THR A 576 36.87 -16.11 17.27
N ALA A 577 37.91 -16.74 17.80
CA ALA A 577 39.22 -16.13 17.95
C ALA A 577 40.07 -16.29 16.68
N SER A 578 40.92 -15.29 16.41
CA SER A 578 41.93 -15.30 15.34
C SER A 578 43.17 -14.47 15.72
N GLY A 579 44.27 -14.62 14.98
CA GLY A 579 45.56 -13.97 15.27
C GLY A 579 46.45 -14.84 16.17
N GLY A 580 46.88 -14.33 17.33
CA GLY A 580 47.72 -15.03 18.31
C GLY A 580 47.05 -16.20 19.05
N TRP A 581 45.83 -16.55 18.66
CA TRP A 581 44.97 -17.59 19.21
C TRP A 581 43.91 -17.95 18.17
N SER A 582 43.17 -19.04 18.36
CA SER A 582 42.24 -19.54 17.35
C SER A 582 41.04 -20.30 17.94
N GLY A 583 40.02 -20.52 17.10
CA GLY A 583 38.90 -21.41 17.37
C GLY A 583 37.72 -20.75 18.08
N ALA A 584 36.63 -21.50 18.21
CA ALA A 584 35.40 -21.05 18.88
C ALA A 584 35.65 -20.69 20.36
N LYS A 585 34.95 -19.67 20.83
CA LYS A 585 34.97 -19.18 22.21
C LYS A 585 33.55 -19.02 22.71
N ALA A 586 33.35 -19.21 24.01
CA ALA A 586 32.13 -18.78 24.66
C ALA A 586 31.96 -17.26 24.49
N THR A 587 30.74 -16.76 24.59
CA THR A 587 30.44 -15.32 24.46
C THR A 587 31.11 -14.47 25.52
N ASN A 588 31.43 -15.07 26.67
CA ASN A 588 32.18 -14.46 27.76
C ASN A 588 33.20 -15.47 28.28
N GLY A 589 34.42 -15.02 28.58
CA GLY A 589 35.42 -15.94 29.09
C GLY A 589 36.79 -15.33 29.36
N THR A 590 37.64 -16.18 29.92
CA THR A 590 39.05 -15.90 30.19
C THR A 590 39.89 -17.06 29.67
N GLN A 591 41.03 -16.76 29.04
CA GLN A 591 41.97 -17.77 28.56
C GLN A 591 43.41 -17.27 28.69
N THR A 592 44.30 -18.13 29.16
CA THR A 592 45.74 -17.86 29.12
C THR A 592 46.29 -18.16 27.73
N SER A 593 47.09 -17.26 27.18
CA SER A 593 47.78 -17.49 25.89
C SER A 593 48.80 -18.60 26.00
N ASP A 594 49.20 -19.15 24.85
CA ASP A 594 50.45 -19.90 24.76
C ASP A 594 51.65 -18.99 25.08
N ALA A 595 52.80 -19.61 25.37
CA ALA A 595 54.03 -18.89 25.65
C ALA A 595 54.45 -18.03 24.45
N LEU A 596 54.59 -16.72 24.66
CA LEU A 596 54.86 -15.76 23.60
C LEU A 596 56.37 -15.55 23.42
N THR A 597 56.88 -15.82 22.23
CA THR A 597 58.29 -15.58 21.85
C THR A 597 58.48 -14.36 20.96
N ALA A 598 57.38 -13.83 20.40
CA ALA A 598 57.32 -12.59 19.62
C ALA A 598 56.00 -11.85 19.91
N ALA A 599 55.94 -10.57 19.57
CA ALA A 599 54.72 -9.77 19.74
C ALA A 599 53.53 -10.42 19.00
N ALA A 600 52.38 -10.48 19.67
CA ALA A 600 51.18 -11.14 19.16
C ALA A 600 49.96 -10.23 19.28
N THR A 601 49.07 -10.29 18.28
CA THR A 601 47.77 -9.62 18.30
C THR A 601 46.68 -10.68 18.37
N PHE A 602 45.86 -10.61 19.40
CA PHE A 602 44.73 -11.48 19.63
C PHE A 602 43.47 -10.77 19.16
N THR A 603 42.71 -11.37 18.26
CA THR A 603 41.44 -10.84 17.74
C THR A 603 40.29 -11.78 18.09
N ILE A 604 39.15 -11.24 18.49
CA ILE A 604 37.90 -11.99 18.66
C ILE A 604 36.81 -11.35 17.82
N THR A 605 36.07 -12.17 17.08
CA THR A 605 34.89 -11.77 16.31
C THR A 605 33.69 -12.50 16.86
N CYS A 606 32.70 -11.74 17.33
CA CYS A 606 31.45 -12.25 17.87
C CYS A 606 30.29 -11.93 16.93
N THR A 607 29.42 -12.90 16.68
CA THR A 607 28.27 -12.81 15.77
C THR A 607 26.96 -12.98 16.54
N GLY A 608 25.92 -12.29 16.12
CA GLY A 608 24.55 -12.40 16.64
C GLY A 608 23.52 -11.96 15.59
N ALA A 609 22.23 -11.99 15.95
CA ALA A 609 21.15 -11.67 15.02
C ALA A 609 21.27 -10.25 14.42
N GLY A 610 21.85 -9.30 15.17
CA GLY A 610 22.11 -7.93 14.70
C GLY A 610 23.41 -7.71 13.94
N GLY A 611 24.16 -8.77 13.57
CA GLY A 611 25.40 -8.69 12.78
C GLY A 611 26.63 -9.27 13.47
N SER A 612 27.77 -8.58 13.39
CA SER A 612 29.03 -9.01 14.02
C SER A 612 29.81 -7.84 14.62
N ALA A 613 30.61 -8.13 15.65
CA ALA A 613 31.54 -7.20 16.28
C ALA A 613 32.91 -7.84 16.46
N THR A 614 33.97 -7.05 16.32
CA THR A 614 35.36 -7.52 16.45
C THR A 614 36.12 -6.65 17.46
N ALA A 615 36.92 -7.28 18.32
CA ALA A 615 37.85 -6.62 19.22
C ALA A 615 39.25 -7.25 19.10
N SER A 616 40.29 -6.46 19.36
CA SER A 616 41.67 -6.93 19.36
C SER A 616 42.47 -6.41 20.56
N ALA A 617 43.43 -7.21 21.01
CA ALA A 617 44.39 -6.87 22.05
C ALA A 617 45.80 -7.28 21.60
N SER A 618 46.77 -6.37 21.70
CA SER A 618 48.16 -6.63 21.33
C SER A 618 49.03 -6.77 22.57
N VAL A 619 49.92 -7.76 22.55
CA VAL A 619 50.88 -8.03 23.61
C VAL A 619 52.30 -7.97 23.05
N SER A 620 53.14 -7.14 23.66
CA SER A 620 54.55 -7.01 23.28
C SER A 620 55.42 -8.03 24.03
N VAL A 621 56.48 -8.51 23.37
CA VAL A 621 57.44 -9.43 23.98
C VAL A 621 58.79 -8.71 24.16
N THR A 622 59.29 -8.70 25.39
CA THR A 622 60.63 -8.22 25.73
C THR A 622 61.58 -9.41 25.82
N GLN A 623 62.73 -9.35 25.15
CA GLN A 623 63.73 -10.41 25.30
C GLN A 623 64.39 -10.30 26.68
N PRO A 624 64.70 -11.43 27.35
CA PRO A 624 65.55 -11.38 28.53
C PRO A 624 66.89 -10.80 28.08
N GLY A 625 67.28 -9.65 28.63
CA GLY A 625 68.60 -9.07 28.37
C GLY A 625 69.65 -10.13 28.67
N SER A 626 70.40 -10.55 27.66
CA SER A 626 71.57 -11.39 27.87
C SER A 626 72.52 -10.62 28.78
N GLY A 627 72.68 -11.10 30.01
CA GLY A 627 73.66 -10.58 30.95
C GLY A 627 75.07 -10.81 30.43
N GLY A 628 75.54 -9.92 29.56
CA GLY A 628 76.93 -9.79 29.17
C GLY A 628 77.65 -8.86 30.13
N GLY A 629 78.20 -9.41 31.21
CA GLY A 629 79.15 -8.71 32.07
C GLY A 629 80.60 -8.96 31.63
N GLY A 630 81.34 -7.88 31.33
CA GLY A 630 82.78 -7.78 31.61
C GLY A 630 83.77 -7.60 30.45
N GLY A 631 84.18 -6.35 30.20
CA GLY A 631 85.59 -5.91 30.23
C GLY A 631 86.46 -5.97 28.96
N GLY A 632 86.99 -4.82 28.55
CA GLY A 632 88.21 -4.74 27.70
C GLY A 632 88.33 -3.48 26.84
N ASP A 633 89.21 -2.57 27.24
CA ASP A 633 89.65 -1.36 26.53
C ASP A 633 90.15 -1.61 25.09
N GLY A 634 89.98 -0.60 24.20
CA GLY A 634 90.67 -0.58 22.90
C GLY A 634 90.20 0.51 21.96
N GLY A 635 91.01 1.56 21.77
CA GLY A 635 90.68 2.77 21.02
C GLY A 635 90.49 2.63 19.51
N GLY A 636 90.04 3.74 18.89
CA GLY A 636 90.49 4.14 17.55
C GLY A 636 89.40 4.37 16.49
N GLY A 637 89.11 5.65 16.23
CA GLY A 637 89.19 6.24 14.89
C GLY A 637 88.21 5.83 13.77
N ALA A 638 87.34 6.79 13.43
CA ALA A 638 87.09 7.33 12.08
C ALA A 638 86.43 6.49 10.95
N PHE A 639 85.71 7.24 10.10
CA PHE A 639 85.02 6.89 8.85
C PHE A 639 83.67 6.16 9.01
N GLY A 640 82.55 6.58 8.42
CA GLY A 640 82.29 7.56 7.36
C GLY A 640 81.24 6.98 6.41
N ALA A 641 80.16 7.74 6.14
CA ALA A 641 79.11 7.50 5.13
C ALA A 641 78.20 6.26 5.35
N LEU A 642 76.90 6.24 5.07
CA LEU A 642 76.13 7.01 4.11
C LEU A 642 74.69 7.23 4.60
N PHE A 643 74.22 8.43 4.31
CA PHE A 643 72.90 9.01 4.49
C PHE A 643 71.96 8.58 3.33
N CYS A 644 70.66 8.42 3.59
CA CYS A 644 69.50 8.83 2.76
C CYS A 644 68.25 7.97 3.09
N VAL A 645 67.19 8.50 3.73
CA VAL A 645 66.09 9.39 3.20
C VAL A 645 64.84 8.51 2.96
N LEU A 646 63.60 8.79 3.40
CA LEU A 646 62.86 10.01 3.76
C LEU A 646 61.59 9.72 4.58
N LEU A 647 61.18 10.72 5.39
CA LEU A 647 59.83 11.27 5.71
C LEU A 647 58.57 10.34 5.77
N GLY A 648 57.61 10.52 6.68
CA GLY A 648 57.24 11.76 7.37
C GLY A 648 56.39 11.60 8.65
N ILE A 649 56.63 12.57 9.52
CA ILE A 649 55.97 12.98 10.77
C ILE A 649 54.72 13.81 10.38
N ALA A 650 53.62 13.98 11.10
CA ALA A 650 52.97 13.36 12.26
C ALA A 650 51.76 14.28 12.62
N VAL A 651 50.94 13.81 13.57
CA VAL A 651 50.20 14.63 14.58
C VAL A 651 49.03 15.48 14.05
N ALA A 652 47.97 15.78 14.80
CA ALA A 652 47.18 15.11 15.81
C ALA A 652 45.98 16.04 16.08
N THR A 653 45.01 15.51 16.83
CA THR A 653 44.12 16.23 17.76
C THR A 653 43.05 17.20 17.21
N ARG A 654 41.82 16.67 17.25
CA ARG A 654 40.65 17.12 18.04
C ARG A 654 40.11 18.56 17.88
N ARG A 655 38.84 18.56 17.40
CA ARG A 655 37.64 19.29 17.91
C ARG A 655 37.63 20.82 17.83
N ALA A 656 36.76 21.36 16.95
CA ALA A 656 35.39 21.79 17.28
C ALA A 656 34.95 23.08 16.52
N VAL A 657 33.81 22.94 15.82
CA VAL A 657 32.67 23.88 15.84
C VAL A 657 32.74 25.20 15.03
N ARG A 658 31.77 25.27 14.09
CA ARG A 658 30.96 26.42 13.59
C ARG A 658 31.45 27.30 12.43
N GLN A 659 30.53 27.30 11.44
CA GLN A 659 30.10 28.41 10.57
C GLN A 659 31.11 28.85 9.50
N GLN A 660 30.74 29.15 8.26
CA GLN A 660 29.48 29.56 7.65
C GLN A 660 29.64 29.46 6.12
N ARG A 661 28.54 29.19 5.42
CA ARG A 661 28.16 29.70 4.08
C ARG A 661 29.22 29.75 2.95
N ALA A 662 28.95 28.95 1.91
CA ALA A 662 28.62 29.49 0.58
C ALA A 662 27.47 28.65 0.01
#